data_AF-A0AAW7SXI0-F1
#
_entry.id   AF-A0AAW7SXI0-F1
#
_cell.length_a   1.000
_cell.length_b   1.000
_cell.length_c   1.000
_cell.angle_alpha   90.00
_cell.angle_beta   90.00
_cell.angle_gamma   90.00
#
_symmetry.space_group_name_H-M   'P 1'
#
loop_
_entity.id
_entity.type
_entity.pdbx_description
1 polymer ?
#
loop_
_entity_poly.entity_id
_entity_poly.type
_entity_poly.pdbx_seq_one_letter_code
_entity_poly.pdbx_strand_id
1 'polypeptide(L)'
;MRHFLLGWLLAAVVSIAHAAAPASAPAAASAASGAVPALTPQQAQQALSVLQNPREREQVETTLRAIAAVGVLSTPALPASAAAPASAASAAAPAALTTNGLASMLVRQGSRWAGEIGGALNESLRSLLDVASVGNWWHERLVRADERADLLHALLTIVAVLVPALGAEWLARRLLRRTLRALGARRAESSRRADAAPSDTEPPESTELPESIDPAASTPLAAGTPSASSVSSTSATPETQSRGHARRHTTLLHRMPRALVSLVVRAVPLLVFAGVASLTMSVLDGDGTPTDTALGSLIDIYVICRLVTIVSRLFFQPDARQLRLLHISDAWAAYAQRAIARIAIVVGICTAAIELAASFGLSEAGHVALLKAVALVGHLMISALILRCRQPVAARIRATGDEHRAFAMFSHALADAWAPVAVFAVMALWFVWALDVHNGYRVLIALGGRSIAVMIGMRIVSIVVFGALARLFQRRDDDRTLVHLHAYRYYPLLRRIVSTVIAIVTVVLLLQIWGVPIFHAFKTGTIGHRLASALMTIAIAALVALFVWEAANIAIERRLQQWTREGNLVRAARLRTLLPMLRSLLLIMIALVVVLTGLSQIGVNIGPLLAGASIFGVALGFGSQKLVQDFITGIFLLMENAMQVGDWVTLAGVSGTVEYLSIRTVRLRGGDGSLYTIPFSSVTTVNNTNRGLGNAAVKVSIAYGQDIDPAIATLKEIGAALRDDPNYKDGILSDFSYWGVDQVDGATVTLAGQIQCKDSARWGVQREFNRRIAVLFRERGIRIANPQRSVVAYDAGAQHGGAEGAEGPDTAAAPSAAVNPPPRPAPQ
;
A
#
# COMPACT_ATOMS: atom_id res chain seq x y z
N MET A 1 -32.35 -11.18 -11.09
CA MET A 1 -30.93 -11.14 -11.52
C MET A 1 -30.69 -11.63 -12.95
N ARG A 2 -31.50 -12.53 -13.53
CA ARG A 2 -31.32 -13.02 -14.92
C ARG A 2 -31.58 -11.99 -16.03
N HIS A 3 -32.57 -11.10 -15.88
CA HIS A 3 -32.90 -10.10 -16.90
C HIS A 3 -31.90 -8.93 -17.00
N PHE A 4 -31.11 -8.70 -15.94
CA PHE A 4 -30.09 -7.63 -15.92
C PHE A 4 -28.77 -8.08 -16.58
N LEU A 5 -28.45 -9.37 -16.52
CA LEU A 5 -27.32 -9.98 -17.22
C LEU A 5 -27.58 -10.12 -18.72
N LEU A 6 -28.82 -10.38 -19.13
CA LEU A 6 -29.22 -10.47 -20.54
C LEU A 6 -29.18 -9.10 -21.24
N GLY A 7 -29.53 -8.01 -20.56
CA GLY A 7 -29.40 -6.65 -21.10
C GLY A 7 -27.94 -6.20 -21.26
N TRP A 8 -27.04 -6.66 -20.39
CA TRP A 8 -25.62 -6.32 -20.47
C TRP A 8 -24.88 -7.15 -21.53
N LEU A 9 -25.27 -8.41 -21.72
CA LEU A 9 -24.81 -9.24 -22.83
C LEU A 9 -25.35 -8.75 -24.18
N LEU A 10 -26.59 -8.25 -24.26
CA LEU A 10 -27.10 -7.64 -25.49
C LEU A 10 -26.37 -6.33 -25.84
N ALA A 11 -25.97 -5.53 -24.86
CA ALA A 11 -25.17 -4.30 -25.11
C ALA A 11 -23.73 -4.62 -25.55
N ALA A 12 -23.15 -5.72 -25.05
CA ALA A 12 -21.83 -6.20 -25.48
C ALA A 12 -21.87 -6.83 -26.89
N VAL A 13 -22.95 -7.54 -27.24
CA VAL A 13 -23.14 -8.13 -28.57
C VAL A 13 -23.49 -7.06 -29.62
N VAL A 14 -24.25 -6.01 -29.28
CA VAL A 14 -24.49 -4.87 -30.19
C VAL A 14 -23.21 -4.06 -30.46
N SER A 15 -22.27 -4.02 -29.50
CA SER A 15 -20.95 -3.39 -29.71
C SER A 15 -19.96 -4.24 -30.52
N ILE A 16 -20.20 -5.56 -30.63
CA ILE A 16 -19.38 -6.49 -31.43
C ILE A 16 -20.02 -6.75 -32.81
N ALA A 17 -21.34 -6.63 -32.95
CA ALA A 17 -22.06 -6.80 -34.21
C ALA A 17 -21.96 -5.57 -35.15
N HIS A 18 -21.59 -4.39 -34.65
CA HIS A 18 -21.25 -3.23 -35.50
C HIS A 18 -19.87 -3.33 -36.16
N ALA A 19 -19.16 -4.45 -35.96
CA ALA A 19 -17.86 -4.74 -36.57
C ALA A 19 -17.90 -5.92 -37.57
N ALA A 20 -19.08 -6.46 -37.92
CA ALA A 20 -19.19 -7.60 -38.83
C ALA A 20 -20.47 -7.60 -39.69
N ALA A 21 -20.43 -6.90 -40.85
CA ALA A 21 -21.25 -7.17 -42.04
C ALA A 21 -20.62 -6.46 -43.28
N PRO A 22 -20.84 -6.94 -44.52
CA PRO A 22 -19.82 -6.96 -45.56
C PRO A 22 -19.79 -5.69 -46.42
N ALA A 23 -18.59 -5.17 -46.67
CA ALA A 23 -18.34 -4.18 -47.71
C ALA A 23 -17.77 -4.90 -48.95
N SER A 24 -18.57 -4.96 -50.02
CA SER A 24 -18.08 -5.21 -51.37
C SER A 24 -17.34 -3.97 -51.90
N ALA A 25 -16.05 -4.15 -52.19
CA ALA A 25 -15.10 -3.36 -52.99
C ALA A 25 -15.15 -1.82 -52.96
N PRO A 26 -14.00 -1.18 -52.68
CA PRO A 26 -13.28 -0.61 -53.81
C PRO A 26 -11.77 -0.90 -53.79
N ALA A 27 -11.17 -0.60 -54.93
CA ALA A 27 -9.85 -1.02 -55.37
C ALA A 27 -8.68 -0.65 -54.44
N ALA A 28 -7.78 -1.63 -54.36
CA ALA A 28 -6.40 -1.68 -53.90
C ALA A 28 -5.62 -0.36 -53.68
N ALA A 29 -5.07 -0.22 -52.47
CA ALA A 29 -3.72 0.31 -52.25
C ALA A 29 -3.11 -0.37 -51.01
N SER A 30 -2.15 -1.27 -51.25
CA SER A 30 -1.48 -2.10 -50.25
C SER A 30 -0.42 -1.31 -49.47
N ALA A 31 -0.36 -1.58 -48.17
CA ALA A 31 0.76 -1.26 -47.28
C ALA A 31 2.04 -1.98 -47.72
N ALA A 32 3.19 -1.34 -47.49
CA ALA A 32 4.50 -1.98 -47.56
C ALA A 32 5.15 -1.94 -46.16
N SER A 33 5.34 -3.15 -45.63
CA SER A 33 6.23 -3.49 -44.52
C SER A 33 7.67 -3.06 -44.79
N GLY A 34 8.46 -2.94 -43.73
CA GLY A 34 9.92 -2.78 -43.78
C GLY A 34 10.62 -3.99 -44.39
N ALA A 35 10.53 -4.13 -45.70
CA ALA A 35 11.44 -4.89 -46.53
C ALA A 35 12.30 -3.89 -47.32
N VAL A 36 13.59 -4.17 -47.47
CA VAL A 36 14.50 -3.47 -48.38
C VAL A 36 13.78 -3.26 -49.72
N PRO A 37 13.71 -2.03 -50.28
CA PRO A 37 12.98 -1.81 -51.51
C PRO A 37 13.64 -2.66 -52.61
N ALA A 38 12.90 -3.66 -53.11
CA ALA A 38 13.33 -4.43 -54.26
C ALA A 38 13.42 -3.48 -55.46
N LEU A 39 14.62 -3.39 -56.07
CA LEU A 39 14.85 -2.62 -57.28
C LEU A 39 13.83 -3.01 -58.33
N THR A 40 13.05 -2.04 -58.84
CA THR A 40 12.14 -2.30 -59.96
C THR A 40 12.94 -2.73 -61.19
N PRO A 41 12.38 -3.51 -62.14
CA PRO A 41 13.09 -3.91 -63.36
C PRO A 41 13.66 -2.74 -64.15
N GLN A 42 12.98 -1.60 -64.16
CA GLN A 42 13.49 -0.35 -64.74
C GLN A 42 14.67 0.24 -63.95
N GLN A 43 14.59 0.28 -62.61
CA GLN A 43 15.71 0.74 -61.77
C GLN A 43 16.93 -0.20 -61.89
N ALA A 44 16.71 -1.50 -62.04
CA ALA A 44 17.78 -2.47 -62.29
C ALA A 44 18.40 -2.28 -63.68
N GLN A 45 17.60 -2.03 -64.72
CA GLN A 45 18.11 -1.70 -66.07
C GLN A 45 18.85 -0.37 -66.10
N GLN A 46 18.39 0.63 -65.37
CA GLN A 46 19.03 1.94 -65.27
C GLN A 46 20.33 1.88 -64.46
N ALA A 47 20.36 1.08 -63.39
CA ALA A 47 21.61 0.77 -62.68
C ALA A 47 22.58 -0.02 -63.58
N LEU A 48 22.07 -0.96 -64.38
CA LEU A 48 22.87 -1.72 -65.33
C LEU A 48 23.42 -0.83 -66.46
N SER A 49 22.65 0.14 -66.97
CA SER A 49 23.12 1.07 -68.01
C SER A 49 24.22 2.00 -67.49
N VAL A 50 24.10 2.47 -66.25
CA VAL A 50 25.12 3.27 -65.57
C VAL A 50 26.41 2.46 -65.35
N LEU A 51 26.29 1.16 -65.04
CA LEU A 51 27.44 0.26 -64.89
C LEU A 51 28.07 -0.15 -66.23
N GLN A 52 27.28 -0.21 -67.31
CA GLN A 52 27.76 -0.53 -68.66
C GLN A 52 28.44 0.67 -69.34
N ASN A 53 28.07 1.90 -69.00
CA ASN A 53 28.71 3.12 -69.52
C ASN A 53 30.07 3.36 -68.81
N PRO A 54 31.22 3.36 -69.52
CA PRO A 54 32.54 3.52 -68.90
C PRO A 54 32.71 4.82 -68.11
N ARG A 55 32.14 5.92 -68.61
CA ARG A 55 32.32 7.25 -68.00
C ARG A 55 31.47 7.45 -66.72
N GLU A 56 30.26 6.90 -66.69
CA GLU A 56 29.36 7.04 -65.53
C GLU A 56 29.80 6.14 -64.37
N ARG A 57 30.28 4.93 -64.69
CA ARG A 57 30.90 4.02 -63.71
C ARG A 57 32.09 4.66 -63.00
N GLU A 58 32.93 5.40 -63.72
CA GLU A 58 34.10 6.09 -63.14
C GLU A 58 33.69 7.22 -62.17
N GLN A 59 32.61 7.95 -62.47
CA GLN A 59 32.03 8.94 -61.55
C GLN A 59 31.46 8.30 -60.27
N VAL A 60 30.75 7.18 -60.41
CA VAL A 60 30.22 6.43 -59.26
C VAL A 60 31.36 5.87 -58.40
N GLU A 61 32.41 5.33 -59.02
CA GLU A 61 33.60 4.83 -58.33
C GLU A 61 34.33 5.96 -57.57
N THR A 62 34.47 7.13 -58.18
CA THR A 62 35.10 8.31 -57.54
C THR A 62 34.29 8.79 -56.34
N THR A 63 32.96 8.82 -56.46
CA THR A 63 32.05 9.21 -55.38
C THR A 63 32.07 8.21 -54.23
N LEU A 64 32.07 6.90 -54.55
CA LEU A 64 32.16 5.85 -53.54
C LEU A 64 33.54 5.82 -52.86
N ARG A 65 34.63 6.11 -53.58
CA ARG A 65 35.97 6.32 -52.98
C ARG A 65 35.99 7.51 -52.03
N ALA A 66 35.34 8.62 -52.39
CA ALA A 66 35.24 9.79 -51.52
C ALA A 66 34.46 9.49 -50.23
N ILE A 67 33.37 8.70 -50.32
CA ILE A 67 32.58 8.27 -49.15
C ILE A 67 33.36 7.25 -48.30
N ALA A 68 34.06 6.31 -48.93
CA ALA A 68 34.91 5.35 -48.24
C ALA A 68 36.07 6.03 -47.50
N ALA A 69 36.66 7.09 -48.07
CA ALA A 69 37.70 7.88 -47.43
C ALA A 69 37.22 8.58 -46.15
N VAL A 70 35.92 8.93 -46.05
CA VAL A 70 35.30 9.52 -44.85
C VAL A 70 34.99 8.46 -43.77
N GLY A 71 34.75 7.20 -44.17
CA GLY A 71 34.39 6.12 -43.25
C GLY A 71 35.55 5.41 -42.54
N VAL A 72 36.79 5.56 -43.01
CA VAL A 72 37.93 4.74 -42.53
C VAL A 72 38.73 5.37 -41.39
N LEU A 73 38.50 6.63 -41.00
CA LEU A 73 39.23 7.29 -39.90
C LEU A 73 38.61 7.09 -38.51
N SER A 74 38.19 5.87 -38.16
CA SER A 74 37.83 5.53 -36.77
C SER A 74 38.41 4.19 -36.29
N THR A 75 39.36 4.31 -35.35
CA THR A 75 39.97 3.32 -34.42
C THR A 75 41.25 2.56 -34.87
N PRO A 76 42.21 2.32 -33.94
CA PRO A 76 43.62 2.69 -34.14
C PRO A 76 44.59 1.50 -34.29
N ALA A 77 45.70 1.71 -35.01
CA ALA A 77 47.05 1.21 -34.70
C ALA A 77 48.05 1.71 -35.77
N LEU A 78 49.15 2.34 -35.35
CA LEU A 78 50.35 2.53 -36.16
C LEU A 78 51.58 2.39 -35.25
N PRO A 79 52.66 1.74 -35.71
CA PRO A 79 54.00 2.18 -35.39
C PRO A 79 54.57 3.07 -36.49
N ALA A 80 55.39 4.02 -36.03
CA ALA A 80 56.49 4.71 -36.72
C ALA A 80 56.20 5.49 -38.01
N SER A 81 56.25 6.82 -37.94
CA SER A 81 57.45 7.59 -38.32
C SER A 81 57.14 9.07 -38.58
N ALA A 82 58.01 9.91 -38.01
CA ALA A 82 58.45 11.23 -38.45
C ALA A 82 57.54 12.49 -38.36
N ALA A 83 58.06 13.40 -37.52
CA ALA A 83 58.17 14.85 -37.70
C ALA A 83 57.02 15.77 -37.25
N ALA A 84 57.31 16.46 -36.13
CA ALA A 84 56.69 17.66 -35.57
C ALA A 84 57.12 18.95 -36.35
N PRO A 85 56.81 20.21 -35.94
CA PRO A 85 56.07 20.68 -34.75
C PRO A 85 55.12 21.91 -34.93
N ALA A 86 54.48 22.26 -33.80
CA ALA A 86 54.25 23.61 -33.26
C ALA A 86 52.89 24.34 -33.45
N SER A 87 52.19 24.50 -32.30
CA SER A 87 51.52 25.71 -31.76
C SER A 87 50.14 25.36 -31.16
N ALA A 88 50.03 25.10 -29.84
CA ALA A 88 49.60 26.06 -28.78
C ALA A 88 48.23 26.73 -29.06
N ALA A 89 47.23 26.81 -28.18
CA ALA A 89 46.95 26.32 -26.83
C ALA A 89 45.44 26.51 -26.54
N SER A 90 44.88 25.66 -25.67
CA SER A 90 43.68 25.82 -24.81
C SER A 90 42.31 26.26 -25.40
N ALA A 91 41.37 25.30 -25.47
CA ALA A 91 40.11 25.33 -24.69
C ALA A 91 39.38 23.98 -24.87
N ALA A 92 39.34 23.17 -23.83
CA ALA A 92 38.55 21.94 -23.80
C ALA A 92 37.06 22.29 -23.65
N ALA A 93 36.30 22.11 -24.73
CA ALA A 93 34.84 22.01 -24.72
C ALA A 93 34.43 20.53 -24.78
N PRO A 94 33.30 20.12 -24.18
CA PRO A 94 32.97 18.72 -23.98
C PRO A 94 32.59 18.04 -25.30
N ALA A 95 32.88 16.75 -25.35
CA ALA A 95 32.64 15.86 -26.46
C ALA A 95 31.20 15.94 -27.01
N ALA A 96 31.13 16.11 -28.32
CA ALA A 96 30.19 15.51 -29.26
C ALA A 96 28.71 15.38 -28.82
N LEU A 97 27.95 16.45 -29.03
CA LEU A 97 26.49 16.39 -29.20
C LEU A 97 26.18 15.62 -30.49
N THR A 98 25.50 14.49 -30.38
CA THR A 98 24.96 13.77 -31.55
C THR A 98 23.91 14.63 -32.26
N THR A 99 24.03 14.72 -33.59
CA THR A 99 23.24 15.62 -34.46
C THR A 99 21.73 15.35 -34.46
N ASN A 100 21.29 14.26 -33.81
CA ASN A 100 19.89 13.82 -33.66
C ASN A 100 19.46 13.58 -32.20
N GLY A 101 20.24 14.02 -31.20
CA GLY A 101 19.87 13.86 -29.79
C GLY A 101 18.71 14.77 -29.36
N LEU A 102 17.99 14.39 -28.30
CA LEU A 102 16.87 15.12 -27.70
C LEU A 102 17.23 16.59 -27.40
N ALA A 103 18.50 16.86 -27.05
CA ALA A 103 19.05 18.21 -26.89
C ALA A 103 19.03 19.03 -28.19
N SER A 104 19.40 18.44 -29.33
CA SER A 104 19.32 19.11 -30.64
C SER A 104 17.88 19.35 -31.10
N MET A 105 16.94 18.51 -30.65
CA MET A 105 15.50 18.65 -30.93
C MET A 105 14.90 19.75 -30.05
N LEU A 106 15.25 19.80 -28.77
CA LEU A 106 14.88 20.88 -27.84
C LEU A 106 15.50 22.22 -28.23
N VAL A 107 16.75 22.24 -28.71
CA VAL A 107 17.41 23.46 -29.18
C VAL A 107 16.80 23.96 -30.48
N ARG A 108 16.47 23.08 -31.44
CA ARG A 108 15.77 23.48 -32.68
C ARG A 108 14.32 23.87 -32.44
N GLN A 109 13.63 23.21 -31.52
CA GLN A 109 12.27 23.56 -31.14
C GLN A 109 12.26 24.86 -30.33
N GLY A 110 13.25 25.05 -29.45
CA GLY A 110 13.50 26.28 -28.71
C GLY A 110 13.88 27.46 -29.61
N SER A 111 14.68 27.24 -30.66
CA SER A 111 15.05 28.30 -31.60
C SER A 111 13.90 28.69 -32.53
N ARG A 112 13.05 27.74 -32.94
CA ARG A 112 11.80 28.03 -33.65
C ARG A 112 10.81 28.79 -32.76
N TRP A 113 10.61 28.33 -31.53
CA TRP A 113 9.81 29.04 -30.54
C TRP A 113 10.34 30.45 -30.29
N ALA A 114 11.66 30.62 -30.15
CA ALA A 114 12.26 31.93 -29.96
C ALA A 114 12.08 32.84 -31.18
N GLY A 115 12.15 32.30 -32.40
CA GLY A 115 11.88 33.04 -33.64
C GLY A 115 10.42 33.45 -33.79
N GLU A 116 9.49 32.53 -33.56
CA GLU A 116 8.04 32.79 -33.63
C GLU A 116 7.58 33.76 -32.53
N ILE A 117 8.03 33.53 -31.29
CA ILE A 117 7.74 34.41 -30.15
C ILE A 117 8.41 35.78 -30.35
N GLY A 118 9.64 35.82 -30.87
CA GLY A 118 10.35 37.07 -31.16
C GLY A 118 9.67 37.89 -32.25
N GLY A 119 9.21 37.25 -33.33
CA GLY A 119 8.43 37.88 -34.38
C GLY A 119 7.09 38.41 -33.87
N ALA A 120 6.32 37.56 -33.18
CA ALA A 120 5.04 37.93 -32.59
C ALA A 120 5.18 39.04 -31.52
N LEU A 121 6.25 39.01 -30.71
CA LEU A 121 6.56 40.07 -29.75
C LEU A 121 6.83 41.39 -30.46
N ASN A 122 7.62 41.38 -31.53
CA ASN A 122 7.98 42.59 -32.26
C ASN A 122 6.75 43.20 -32.97
N GLU A 123 5.90 42.37 -33.59
CA GLU A 123 4.64 42.82 -34.19
C GLU A 123 3.64 43.32 -33.15
N SER A 124 3.50 42.60 -32.03
CA SER A 124 2.63 43.02 -30.94
C SER A 124 3.12 44.30 -30.27
N LEU A 125 4.45 44.46 -30.06
CA LEU A 125 5.05 45.68 -29.54
C LEU A 125 4.86 46.87 -30.49
N ARG A 126 5.02 46.67 -31.80
CA ARG A 126 4.72 47.71 -32.80
C ARG A 126 3.25 48.10 -32.76
N SER A 127 2.33 47.13 -32.62
CA SER A 127 0.90 47.44 -32.45
C SER A 127 0.64 48.22 -31.16
N LEU A 128 1.20 47.80 -30.02
CA LEU A 128 1.02 48.45 -28.72
C LEU A 128 1.64 49.86 -28.62
N LEU A 129 2.70 50.11 -29.41
CA LEU A 129 3.42 51.38 -29.42
C LEU A 129 2.95 52.35 -30.53
N ASP A 130 1.95 51.99 -31.33
CA ASP A 130 1.34 52.88 -32.33
C ASP A 130 0.37 53.91 -31.69
N VAL A 131 0.87 54.60 -30.66
CA VAL A 131 0.17 55.67 -29.96
C VAL A 131 0.02 56.91 -30.87
N ALA A 132 0.89 57.03 -31.88
CA ALA A 132 0.85 58.11 -32.85
C ALA A 132 -0.41 58.07 -33.72
N SER A 133 -0.90 56.89 -34.14
CA SER A 133 -2.14 56.81 -34.93
C SER A 133 -3.38 57.19 -34.13
N VAL A 134 -3.44 56.82 -32.85
CA VAL A 134 -4.51 57.25 -31.92
C VAL A 134 -4.46 58.76 -31.69
N GLY A 135 -3.26 59.32 -31.50
CA GLY A 135 -3.05 60.76 -31.34
C GLY A 135 -3.43 61.57 -32.58
N ASN A 136 -3.09 61.08 -33.77
CA ASN A 136 -3.43 61.72 -35.04
C ASN A 136 -4.93 61.66 -35.32
N TRP A 137 -5.59 60.52 -35.07
CA TRP A 137 -7.05 60.43 -35.17
C TRP A 137 -7.74 61.44 -34.26
N TRP A 138 -7.31 61.53 -32.99
CA TRP A 138 -7.87 62.49 -32.03
C TRP A 138 -7.67 63.94 -32.48
N HIS A 139 -6.49 64.26 -33.04
CA HIS A 139 -6.18 65.59 -33.54
C HIS A 139 -6.99 65.95 -34.78
N GLU A 140 -7.08 65.07 -35.78
CA GLU A 140 -7.85 65.31 -37.01
C GLU A 140 -9.35 65.48 -36.73
N ARG A 141 -9.89 64.60 -35.88
CA ARG A 141 -11.31 64.59 -35.51
C ARG A 141 -11.70 65.83 -34.69
N LEU A 142 -10.77 66.34 -33.88
CA LEU A 142 -10.94 67.59 -33.17
C LEU A 142 -10.59 68.82 -33.99
N VAL A 143 -10.04 68.77 -35.21
CA VAL A 143 -9.70 70.00 -35.95
C VAL A 143 -10.72 70.29 -37.06
N ARG A 144 -11.34 69.27 -37.66
CA ARG A 144 -12.34 69.44 -38.73
C ARG A 144 -13.76 69.69 -38.18
N ALA A 145 -14.41 70.76 -38.66
CA ALA A 145 -15.73 71.18 -38.17
C ALA A 145 -16.86 70.18 -38.53
N ASP A 146 -16.82 69.59 -39.73
CA ASP A 146 -17.84 68.66 -40.21
C ASP A 146 -17.81 67.34 -39.42
N GLU A 147 -16.61 66.81 -39.15
CA GLU A 147 -16.43 65.58 -38.37
C GLU A 147 -16.81 65.73 -36.88
N ARG A 148 -16.69 66.95 -36.32
CA ARG A 148 -17.18 67.28 -34.97
C ARG A 148 -18.71 67.27 -34.92
N ALA A 149 -19.39 67.74 -35.96
CA ALA A 149 -20.85 67.77 -36.02
C ALA A 149 -21.43 66.34 -36.11
N ASP A 150 -20.81 65.47 -36.91
CA ASP A 150 -21.19 64.05 -37.01
C ASP A 150 -21.00 63.31 -35.68
N LEU A 151 -19.90 63.58 -34.96
CA LEU A 151 -19.68 63.03 -33.63
C LEU A 151 -20.74 63.50 -32.62
N LEU A 152 -21.10 64.78 -32.65
CA LEU A 152 -22.13 65.33 -31.75
C LEU A 152 -23.49 64.73 -32.05
N HIS A 153 -23.85 64.59 -33.34
CA HIS A 153 -25.10 63.94 -33.74
C HIS A 153 -25.12 62.47 -33.28
N ALA A 154 -24.06 61.71 -33.52
CA ALA A 154 -24.02 60.32 -33.13
C ALA A 154 -24.01 60.13 -31.60
N LEU A 155 -23.34 61.02 -30.85
CA LEU A 155 -23.38 61.02 -29.40
C LEU A 155 -24.78 61.34 -28.87
N LEU A 156 -25.50 62.27 -29.50
CA LEU A 156 -26.91 62.55 -29.18
C LEU A 156 -27.82 61.36 -29.48
N THR A 157 -27.63 60.67 -30.60
CA THR A 157 -28.39 59.45 -30.96
C THR A 157 -28.12 58.32 -29.95
N ILE A 158 -26.86 58.10 -29.56
CA ILE A 158 -26.47 57.13 -28.54
C ILE A 158 -27.13 57.45 -27.19
N VAL A 159 -27.15 58.73 -26.80
CA VAL A 159 -27.83 59.19 -25.58
C VAL A 159 -29.35 58.99 -25.70
N ALA A 160 -29.95 59.29 -26.85
CA ALA A 160 -31.37 59.14 -27.10
C ALA A 160 -31.84 57.67 -27.03
N VAL A 161 -30.98 56.71 -27.38
CA VAL A 161 -31.28 55.27 -27.28
C VAL A 161 -30.99 54.71 -25.87
N LEU A 162 -29.84 55.06 -25.28
CA LEU A 162 -29.42 54.49 -24.00
C LEU A 162 -30.18 55.05 -22.79
N VAL A 163 -30.57 56.33 -22.78
CA VAL A 163 -31.25 56.96 -21.63
C VAL A 163 -32.63 56.32 -21.37
N PRO A 164 -33.52 56.13 -22.37
CA PRO A 164 -34.78 55.41 -22.19
C PRO A 164 -34.57 53.96 -21.75
N ALA A 165 -33.59 53.26 -22.33
CA ALA A 165 -33.28 51.87 -21.96
C ALA A 165 -32.80 51.74 -20.51
N LEU A 166 -31.90 52.62 -20.07
CA LEU A 166 -31.42 52.69 -18.68
C LEU A 166 -32.54 53.09 -17.71
N GLY A 167 -33.45 53.99 -18.14
CA GLY A 167 -34.65 54.37 -17.40
C GLY A 167 -35.60 53.20 -17.18
N ALA A 168 -35.88 52.42 -18.24
CA ALA A 168 -36.69 51.21 -18.18
C ALA A 168 -36.06 50.14 -17.28
N GLU A 169 -34.74 49.93 -17.39
CA GLU A 169 -34.00 49.01 -16.51
C GLU A 169 -34.07 49.45 -15.04
N TRP A 170 -33.95 50.76 -14.77
CA TRP A 170 -34.06 51.32 -13.42
C TRP A 170 -35.46 51.10 -12.85
N LEU A 171 -36.51 51.35 -13.64
CA LEU A 171 -37.90 51.14 -13.23
C LEU A 171 -38.18 49.66 -12.94
N ALA A 172 -37.78 48.77 -13.85
CA ALA A 172 -37.89 47.32 -13.66
C ALA A 172 -37.15 46.87 -12.38
N ARG A 173 -35.92 47.34 -12.16
CA ARG A 173 -35.18 47.06 -10.90
C ARG A 173 -35.91 47.58 -9.68
N ARG A 174 -36.52 48.77 -9.73
CA ARG A 174 -37.24 49.36 -8.59
C ARG A 174 -38.50 48.56 -8.24
N LEU A 175 -39.24 48.09 -9.24
CA LEU A 175 -40.42 47.23 -9.06
C LEU A 175 -40.04 45.85 -8.49
N LEU A 176 -38.99 45.24 -9.04
CA LEU A 176 -38.48 43.92 -8.60
C LEU A 176 -37.77 43.95 -7.23
N ARG A 177 -37.31 45.11 -6.75
CA ARG A 177 -36.72 45.24 -5.40
C ARG A 177 -37.71 44.89 -4.30
N ARG A 178 -39.00 45.22 -4.46
CA ARG A 178 -40.04 44.92 -3.46
C ARG A 178 -40.29 43.41 -3.37
N THR A 179 -40.41 42.73 -4.50
CA THR A 179 -40.61 41.27 -4.56
C THR A 179 -39.39 40.49 -4.08
N LEU A 180 -38.17 40.91 -4.46
CA LEU A 180 -36.93 40.28 -4.01
C LEU A 180 -36.70 40.42 -2.49
N ARG A 181 -37.07 41.56 -1.88
CA ARG A 181 -36.98 41.75 -0.42
C ARG A 181 -38.04 40.92 0.33
N ALA A 182 -39.27 40.86 -0.16
CA ALA A 182 -40.33 40.04 0.42
C ALA A 182 -39.98 38.54 0.38
N LEU A 183 -39.38 38.09 -0.72
CA LEU A 183 -38.85 36.75 -0.87
C LEU A 183 -37.65 36.48 0.06
N GLY A 184 -36.84 37.49 0.40
CA GLY A 184 -35.77 37.36 1.40
C GLY A 184 -36.29 37.21 2.83
N ALA A 185 -37.29 38.02 3.22
CA ALA A 185 -37.85 38.04 4.56
C ALA A 185 -38.61 36.75 4.92
N ARG A 186 -39.52 36.28 4.05
CA ARG A 186 -40.26 35.01 4.26
C ARG A 186 -39.34 33.78 4.39
N ARG A 187 -38.10 33.86 3.90
CA ARG A 187 -37.12 32.76 3.91
C ARG A 187 -36.32 32.68 5.21
N ALA A 188 -35.92 33.83 5.77
CA ALA A 188 -35.21 33.88 7.06
C ALA A 188 -36.05 33.24 8.18
N GLU A 189 -37.37 33.35 8.08
CA GLU A 189 -38.35 32.80 9.02
C GLU A 189 -38.53 31.27 8.87
N SER A 190 -38.56 30.74 7.64
CA SER A 190 -38.65 29.29 7.39
C SER A 190 -37.43 28.51 7.89
N SER A 191 -36.23 29.09 7.81
CA SER A 191 -35.01 28.45 8.33
C SER A 191 -34.90 28.51 9.85
N ARG A 192 -35.35 29.61 10.49
CA ARG A 192 -35.47 29.63 11.97
C ARG A 192 -36.40 28.54 12.49
N ARG A 193 -37.50 28.23 11.78
CA ARG A 193 -38.39 27.11 12.13
C ARG A 193 -37.74 25.74 11.90
N ALA A 194 -36.88 25.59 10.90
CA ALA A 194 -36.15 24.34 10.65
C ALA A 194 -35.03 24.09 11.67
N ASP A 195 -34.37 25.14 12.16
CA ASP A 195 -33.36 25.07 13.23
C ASP A 195 -34.00 24.94 14.63
N ALA A 196 -35.29 25.28 14.78
CA ALA A 196 -36.04 25.21 16.05
C ALA A 196 -36.90 23.93 16.21
N ALA A 197 -36.84 22.97 15.28
CA ALA A 197 -37.53 21.69 15.44
C ALA A 197 -36.78 20.82 16.48
N PRO A 198 -37.42 20.36 17.56
CA PRO A 198 -36.76 19.60 18.61
C PRO A 198 -36.29 18.23 18.09
N SER A 199 -35.09 17.82 18.50
CA SER A 199 -34.56 16.48 18.27
C SER A 199 -35.16 15.50 19.27
N ASP A 200 -35.97 14.56 18.80
CA ASP A 200 -36.40 13.40 19.57
C ASP A 200 -35.18 12.54 19.93
N THR A 201 -34.63 12.74 21.12
CA THR A 201 -33.76 11.78 21.82
C THR A 201 -33.69 12.19 23.30
N GLU A 202 -34.55 11.58 24.12
CA GLU A 202 -34.46 11.63 25.58
C GLU A 202 -33.10 11.08 26.07
N PRO A 203 -32.48 11.69 27.10
CA PRO A 203 -31.41 11.06 27.85
C PRO A 203 -31.98 10.19 29.00
N PRO A 204 -31.32 9.08 29.40
CA PRO A 204 -31.86 8.21 30.42
C PRO A 204 -31.73 8.82 31.82
N GLU A 205 -32.81 8.63 32.56
CA GLU A 205 -33.08 8.92 33.97
C GLU A 205 -32.03 8.27 34.89
N SER A 206 -31.40 9.06 35.77
CA SER A 206 -30.49 8.55 36.81
C SER A 206 -31.27 8.25 38.08
N THR A 207 -31.33 6.97 38.43
CA THR A 207 -31.92 6.40 39.63
C THR A 207 -31.23 6.90 40.91
N GLU A 208 -32.04 7.28 41.89
CA GLU A 208 -31.70 7.66 43.26
C GLU A 208 -31.04 6.51 44.05
N LEU A 209 -30.24 6.87 45.08
CA LEU A 209 -30.23 6.30 46.45
C LEU A 209 -29.21 7.10 47.34
N PRO A 210 -29.37 7.16 48.68
CA PRO A 210 -29.06 8.35 49.49
C PRO A 210 -27.96 8.15 50.57
N GLU A 211 -27.78 9.19 51.41
CA GLU A 211 -27.10 9.23 52.74
C GLU A 211 -25.56 9.21 52.72
N SER A 212 -24.79 9.97 53.52
CA SER A 212 -25.05 10.89 54.64
C SER A 212 -23.71 11.51 55.12
N ILE A 213 -23.77 12.71 55.74
CA ILE A 213 -22.83 13.30 56.73
C ILE A 213 -21.55 14.04 56.22
N ASP A 214 -21.66 15.36 56.04
CA ASP A 214 -21.15 16.48 56.90
C ASP A 214 -19.72 16.48 57.52
N PRO A 215 -19.15 17.65 57.93
CA PRO A 215 -17.98 18.27 57.28
C PRO A 215 -16.85 18.67 58.27
N ALA A 216 -15.66 19.08 57.79
CA ALA A 216 -14.78 20.06 58.49
C ALA A 216 -13.43 20.32 57.78
N ALA A 217 -13.04 21.63 57.77
CA ALA A 217 -11.68 22.21 57.90
C ALA A 217 -10.62 21.86 56.81
N SER A 218 -9.72 22.73 56.33
CA SER A 218 -9.16 23.99 56.82
C SER A 218 -8.36 24.68 55.70
N THR A 219 -8.21 25.99 55.84
CA THR A 219 -7.51 27.00 55.00
C THR A 219 -5.96 26.90 55.11
N PRO A 220 -5.14 27.85 54.56
CA PRO A 220 -4.45 27.90 53.26
C PRO A 220 -2.90 27.88 53.33
N LEU A 221 -2.15 27.76 52.20
CA LEU A 221 -1.01 28.65 51.86
C LEU A 221 -0.33 28.37 50.49
N ALA A 222 -0.07 29.47 49.77
CA ALA A 222 1.13 29.86 49.00
C ALA A 222 1.67 29.08 47.76
N ALA A 223 1.62 29.83 46.65
CA ALA A 223 2.72 30.19 45.72
C ALA A 223 3.13 29.23 44.58
N GLY A 224 2.93 29.73 43.33
CA GLY A 224 3.68 29.30 42.14
C GLY A 224 2.87 29.25 40.83
N THR A 225 2.73 30.37 40.13
CA THR A 225 2.31 30.44 38.70
C THR A 225 3.55 30.12 37.82
N PRO A 226 3.46 29.55 36.58
CA PRO A 226 2.39 29.82 35.62
C PRO A 226 1.77 28.64 34.85
N SER A 227 0.45 28.76 34.69
CA SER A 227 -0.35 28.51 33.47
C SER A 227 0.07 27.36 32.55
N ALA A 228 -0.51 26.18 32.80
CA ALA A 228 -0.80 25.19 31.76
C ALA A 228 -2.25 24.71 31.95
N SER A 229 -3.21 25.43 31.37
CA SER A 229 -4.59 24.95 31.24
C SER A 229 -4.68 23.98 30.06
N SER A 230 -4.46 22.70 30.35
CA SER A 230 -4.93 21.58 29.54
C SER A 230 -6.47 21.55 29.57
N VAL A 231 -7.08 22.29 28.63
CA VAL A 231 -8.50 22.11 28.35
C VAL A 231 -8.66 20.76 27.63
N SER A 232 -9.36 19.87 28.31
CA SER A 232 -9.92 18.62 27.80
C SER A 232 -10.65 18.85 26.48
N SER A 233 -10.01 18.46 25.38
CA SER A 233 -10.72 18.25 24.12
C SER A 233 -11.28 16.83 24.11
N THR A 234 -12.55 16.71 24.50
CA THR A 234 -13.36 15.51 24.25
C THR A 234 -13.29 15.20 22.75
N SER A 235 -12.61 14.10 22.43
CA SER A 235 -12.50 13.56 21.08
C SER A 235 -13.88 13.10 20.61
N ALA A 236 -14.53 13.93 19.80
CA ALA A 236 -15.76 13.56 19.11
C ALA A 236 -15.52 12.30 18.27
N THR A 237 -16.30 11.25 18.52
CA THR A 237 -16.21 9.97 17.82
C THR A 237 -16.48 10.12 16.31
N PRO A 238 -15.81 9.33 15.44
CA PRO A 238 -15.86 9.48 13.98
C PRO A 238 -17.26 9.37 13.35
N GLU A 239 -18.24 8.84 14.08
CA GLU A 239 -19.65 8.78 13.65
C GLU A 239 -20.33 10.15 13.58
N THR A 240 -19.99 11.08 14.48
CA THR A 240 -20.55 12.44 14.50
C THR A 240 -20.04 13.28 13.32
N GLN A 241 -18.77 13.10 12.93
CA GLN A 241 -18.19 13.75 11.75
C GLN A 241 -18.73 13.16 10.42
N SER A 242 -18.96 11.85 10.34
CA SER A 242 -19.48 11.18 9.13
C SER A 242 -20.94 11.57 8.85
N ARG A 243 -21.77 11.68 9.89
CA ARG A 243 -23.16 12.18 9.79
C ARG A 243 -23.24 13.65 9.38
N GLY A 244 -22.29 14.48 9.81
CA GLY A 244 -22.17 15.88 9.40
C GLY A 244 -21.86 16.07 7.90
N HIS A 245 -21.03 15.20 7.32
CA HIS A 245 -20.69 15.24 5.89
C HIS A 245 -21.84 14.77 4.98
N ALA A 246 -22.60 13.75 5.41
CA ALA A 246 -23.77 13.27 4.68
C ALA A 246 -24.92 14.30 4.65
N ARG A 247 -25.22 14.96 5.78
CA ARG A 247 -26.21 16.07 5.85
C ARG A 247 -25.77 17.32 5.06
N ARG A 248 -24.46 17.57 4.93
CA ARG A 248 -23.93 18.67 4.10
C ARG A 248 -24.17 18.47 2.60
N HIS A 249 -24.16 17.24 2.10
CA HIS A 249 -24.33 16.96 0.67
C HIS A 249 -25.80 16.97 0.23
N THR A 250 -26.73 16.50 1.07
CA THR A 250 -28.17 16.53 0.78
C THR A 250 -28.75 17.94 0.79
N THR A 251 -28.19 18.85 1.61
CA THR A 251 -28.62 20.25 1.67
C THR A 251 -28.19 21.09 0.45
N LEU A 252 -27.11 20.73 -0.25
CA LEU A 252 -26.67 21.43 -1.46
C LEU A 252 -27.59 21.18 -2.67
N LEU A 253 -28.06 19.93 -2.83
CA LEU A 253 -28.99 19.54 -3.90
C LEU A 253 -30.35 20.27 -3.78
N HIS A 254 -30.83 20.52 -2.57
CA HIS A 254 -32.07 21.28 -2.35
C HIS A 254 -31.93 22.80 -2.47
N ARG A 255 -30.70 23.35 -2.51
CA ARG A 255 -30.45 24.80 -2.59
C ARG A 255 -30.27 25.30 -4.03
N MET A 256 -29.82 24.44 -4.94
CA MET A 256 -29.48 24.81 -6.33
C MET A 256 -30.66 25.34 -7.17
N PRO A 257 -31.86 24.71 -7.16
CA PRO A 257 -33.01 25.21 -7.93
C PRO A 257 -33.46 26.60 -7.47
N ARG A 258 -33.34 26.85 -6.16
CA ARG A 258 -33.78 28.09 -5.50
C ARG A 258 -32.84 29.26 -5.79
N ALA A 259 -31.53 28.99 -5.88
CA ALA A 259 -30.54 29.96 -6.32
C ALA A 259 -30.75 30.34 -7.81
N LEU A 260 -31.12 29.37 -8.65
CA LEU A 260 -31.42 29.58 -10.08
C LEU A 260 -32.64 30.50 -10.29
N VAL A 261 -33.71 30.31 -9.51
CA VAL A 261 -34.89 31.22 -9.54
C VAL A 261 -34.49 32.66 -9.19
N SER A 262 -33.58 32.85 -8.22
CA SER A 262 -33.10 34.19 -7.86
C SER A 262 -32.27 34.86 -8.97
N LEU A 263 -31.57 34.05 -9.80
CA LEU A 263 -30.83 34.51 -10.97
C LEU A 263 -31.79 34.99 -12.06
N VAL A 264 -32.82 34.17 -12.37
CA VAL A 264 -33.83 34.50 -13.40
C VAL A 264 -34.51 35.84 -13.09
N VAL A 265 -34.95 36.05 -11.84
CA VAL A 265 -35.60 37.30 -11.41
C VAL A 265 -34.65 38.51 -11.51
N ARG A 266 -33.33 38.31 -11.35
CA ARG A 266 -32.32 39.36 -11.48
C ARG A 266 -31.91 39.63 -12.93
N ALA A 267 -32.16 38.71 -13.85
CA ALA A 267 -31.93 38.87 -15.29
C ALA A 267 -33.06 39.66 -15.98
N VAL A 268 -34.28 39.69 -15.41
CA VAL A 268 -35.43 40.40 -15.99
C VAL A 268 -35.14 41.86 -16.33
N PRO A 269 -34.55 42.70 -15.46
CA PRO A 269 -34.26 44.09 -15.83
C PRO A 269 -33.25 44.22 -16.97
N LEU A 270 -32.30 43.29 -17.07
CA LEU A 270 -31.32 43.26 -18.16
C LEU A 270 -32.00 42.92 -19.49
N LEU A 271 -32.97 41.99 -19.49
CA LEU A 271 -33.79 41.69 -20.67
C LEU A 271 -34.67 42.87 -21.07
N VAL A 272 -35.22 43.61 -20.10
CA VAL A 272 -35.97 44.85 -20.36
C VAL A 272 -35.07 45.92 -20.96
N PHE A 273 -33.83 46.08 -20.47
CA PHE A 273 -32.84 46.99 -21.07
C PHE A 273 -32.56 46.61 -22.53
N ALA A 274 -32.22 45.35 -22.80
CA ALA A 274 -31.89 44.88 -24.15
C ALA A 274 -33.09 45.06 -25.09
N GLY A 275 -34.29 44.67 -24.65
CA GLY A 275 -35.51 44.82 -25.45
C GLY A 275 -35.88 46.28 -25.75
N VAL A 276 -35.78 47.17 -24.77
CA VAL A 276 -36.06 48.60 -24.98
C VAL A 276 -34.99 49.24 -25.84
N ALA A 277 -33.71 48.92 -25.65
CA ALA A 277 -32.61 49.44 -26.45
C ALA A 277 -32.70 48.98 -27.92
N SER A 278 -33.00 47.69 -28.17
CA SER A 278 -33.22 47.18 -29.54
C SER A 278 -34.46 47.78 -30.19
N LEU A 279 -35.53 48.02 -29.43
CA LEU A 279 -36.75 48.65 -29.95
C LEU A 279 -36.52 50.13 -30.29
N THR A 280 -35.85 50.89 -29.43
CA THR A 280 -35.54 52.30 -29.72
C THR A 280 -34.52 52.43 -30.85
N MET A 281 -33.53 51.54 -30.93
CA MET A 281 -32.60 51.44 -32.07
C MET A 281 -33.36 51.19 -33.38
N SER A 282 -34.34 50.27 -33.38
CA SER A 282 -35.19 50.00 -34.55
C SER A 282 -36.12 51.16 -34.96
N VAL A 283 -36.40 52.12 -34.07
CA VAL A 283 -37.25 53.28 -34.34
C VAL A 283 -36.44 54.50 -34.76
N LEU A 284 -35.18 54.62 -34.31
CA LEU A 284 -34.33 55.78 -34.53
C LEU A 284 -33.42 55.69 -35.76
N ASP A 285 -33.30 54.57 -36.48
CA ASP A 285 -32.37 54.51 -37.63
C ASP A 285 -32.77 53.63 -38.83
N GLY A 286 -32.18 53.97 -39.97
CA GLY A 286 -32.13 53.21 -41.22
C GLY A 286 -30.82 52.43 -41.37
N ASP A 287 -30.89 51.27 -42.03
CA ASP A 287 -29.84 50.24 -42.03
C ASP A 287 -28.45 50.73 -42.49
N GLY A 288 -27.40 50.46 -41.70
CA GLY A 288 -25.99 50.47 -42.16
C GLY A 288 -25.12 51.69 -41.81
N THR A 289 -25.52 52.55 -40.87
CA THR A 289 -24.69 53.68 -40.43
C THR A 289 -23.59 53.23 -39.43
N PRO A 290 -22.43 53.92 -39.35
CA PRO A 290 -21.42 53.65 -38.32
C PRO A 290 -21.95 53.82 -36.90
N THR A 291 -22.94 54.71 -36.71
CA THR A 291 -23.64 54.91 -35.45
C THR A 291 -24.41 53.66 -35.00
N ASP A 292 -25.05 52.94 -35.93
CA ASP A 292 -25.80 51.71 -35.67
C ASP A 292 -24.88 50.58 -35.17
N THR A 293 -23.73 50.41 -35.83
CA THR A 293 -22.70 49.44 -35.41
C THR A 293 -22.14 49.76 -34.02
N ALA A 294 -21.89 51.04 -33.72
CA ALA A 294 -21.45 51.49 -32.41
C ALA A 294 -22.50 51.21 -31.32
N LEU A 295 -23.78 51.45 -31.62
CA LEU A 295 -24.89 51.25 -30.71
C LEU A 295 -25.09 49.77 -30.37
N GLY A 296 -25.01 48.89 -31.37
CA GLY A 296 -25.02 47.43 -31.18
C GLY A 296 -23.89 46.96 -30.26
N SER A 297 -22.65 47.36 -30.54
CA SER A 297 -21.49 47.01 -29.71
C SER A 297 -21.61 47.53 -28.27
N LEU A 298 -22.12 48.75 -28.07
CA LEU A 298 -22.32 49.32 -26.72
C LEU A 298 -23.39 48.55 -25.93
N ILE A 299 -24.49 48.15 -26.57
CA ILE A 299 -25.53 47.32 -25.96
C ILE A 299 -24.96 45.97 -25.56
N ASP A 300 -24.23 45.30 -26.47
CA ASP A 300 -23.62 44.00 -26.20
C ASP A 300 -22.60 44.05 -25.05
N ILE A 301 -21.72 45.05 -25.04
CA ILE A 301 -20.73 45.25 -23.96
C ILE A 301 -21.44 45.48 -22.62
N TYR A 302 -22.49 46.31 -22.60
CA TYR A 302 -23.28 46.56 -21.40
C TYR A 302 -23.94 45.27 -20.90
N VAL A 303 -24.56 44.51 -21.82
CA VAL A 303 -25.25 43.25 -21.51
C VAL A 303 -24.27 42.22 -20.95
N ILE A 304 -23.11 42.05 -21.58
CA ILE A 304 -22.05 41.12 -21.14
C ILE A 304 -21.55 41.52 -19.74
N CYS A 305 -21.18 42.79 -19.54
CA CYS A 305 -20.71 43.27 -18.24
C CYS A 305 -21.76 43.06 -17.15
N ARG A 306 -23.03 43.36 -17.46
CA ARG A 306 -24.13 43.20 -16.52
C ARG A 306 -24.39 41.72 -16.20
N LEU A 307 -24.37 40.86 -17.20
CA LEU A 307 -24.51 39.41 -17.06
C LEU A 307 -23.41 38.85 -16.15
N VAL A 308 -22.14 39.23 -16.36
CA VAL A 308 -21.01 38.84 -15.49
C VAL A 308 -21.26 39.24 -14.04
N THR A 309 -21.78 40.45 -13.79
CA THR A 309 -22.11 40.88 -12.42
C THR A 309 -23.30 40.15 -11.80
N ILE A 310 -24.29 39.73 -12.59
CA ILE A 310 -25.46 38.96 -12.12
C ILE A 310 -25.07 37.50 -11.84
N VAL A 311 -24.29 36.88 -12.73
CA VAL A 311 -23.84 35.49 -12.60
C VAL A 311 -22.85 35.35 -11.45
N SER A 312 -21.91 36.28 -11.28
CA SER A 312 -20.99 36.27 -10.13
C SER A 312 -21.73 36.35 -8.79
N ARG A 313 -22.86 37.09 -8.72
CA ARG A 313 -23.69 37.13 -7.52
C ARG A 313 -24.25 35.76 -7.15
N LEU A 314 -24.45 34.82 -8.07
CA LEU A 314 -24.91 33.46 -7.76
C LEU A 314 -23.94 32.73 -6.82
N PHE A 315 -22.64 32.97 -7.00
CA PHE A 315 -21.59 32.32 -6.23
C PHE A 315 -21.34 33.00 -4.87
N PHE A 316 -21.32 34.33 -4.85
CA PHE A 316 -20.91 35.10 -3.66
C PHE A 316 -22.07 35.61 -2.79
N GLN A 317 -23.26 35.86 -3.35
CA GLN A 317 -24.48 36.40 -2.69
C GLN A 317 -24.21 37.19 -1.38
N PRO A 318 -23.82 38.47 -1.46
CA PRO A 318 -23.49 39.27 -0.28
C PRO A 318 -24.72 39.56 0.62
N ASP A 319 -25.91 39.59 0.04
CA ASP A 319 -27.14 40.02 0.72
C ASP A 319 -27.87 38.89 1.46
N ALA A 320 -27.47 37.61 1.28
CA ALA A 320 -28.17 36.46 1.87
C ALA A 320 -27.20 35.30 2.22
N ARG A 321 -26.85 35.18 3.51
CA ARG A 321 -25.92 34.14 4.03
C ARG A 321 -26.32 32.70 3.69
N GLN A 322 -27.61 32.41 3.63
CA GLN A 322 -28.15 31.03 3.58
C GLN A 322 -28.20 30.42 2.15
N LEU A 323 -28.03 31.24 1.11
CA LEU A 323 -28.12 30.85 -0.30
C LEU A 323 -26.75 30.85 -1.01
N ARG A 324 -25.67 31.18 -0.28
CA ARG A 324 -24.30 31.21 -0.80
C ARG A 324 -23.82 29.80 -1.14
N LEU A 325 -23.38 29.59 -2.38
CA LEU A 325 -22.83 28.30 -2.83
C LEU A 325 -21.41 28.06 -2.30
N LEU A 326 -20.63 29.14 -2.11
CA LEU A 326 -19.27 29.09 -1.57
C LEU A 326 -19.26 29.50 -0.09
N HIS A 327 -18.80 28.61 0.81
CA HIS A 327 -18.63 28.97 2.22
C HIS A 327 -17.44 29.94 2.40
N ILE A 328 -17.70 31.24 2.33
CA ILE A 328 -16.73 32.31 2.60
C ILE A 328 -17.34 33.29 3.61
N SER A 329 -16.54 34.07 4.35
CA SER A 329 -17.09 35.08 5.27
C SER A 329 -17.74 36.24 4.50
N ASP A 330 -18.67 36.95 5.13
CA ASP A 330 -19.43 38.01 4.44
C ASP A 330 -18.57 39.16 3.96
N ALA A 331 -17.54 39.51 4.73
CA ALA A 331 -16.58 40.54 4.36
C ALA A 331 -15.91 40.20 3.02
N TRP A 332 -15.49 38.95 2.84
CA TRP A 332 -14.82 38.48 1.62
C TRP A 332 -15.79 38.26 0.46
N ALA A 333 -17.02 37.81 0.71
CA ALA A 333 -18.05 37.73 -0.32
C ALA A 333 -18.42 39.11 -0.90
N ALA A 334 -18.61 40.10 -0.02
CA ALA A 334 -18.88 41.48 -0.42
C ALA A 334 -17.67 42.13 -1.10
N TYR A 335 -16.45 41.79 -0.66
CA TYR A 335 -15.23 42.24 -1.31
C TYR A 335 -15.08 41.68 -2.73
N ALA A 336 -15.18 40.36 -2.90
CA ALA A 336 -15.07 39.69 -4.20
C ALA A 336 -16.14 40.19 -5.18
N GLN A 337 -17.39 40.32 -4.73
CA GLN A 337 -18.47 40.85 -5.57
C GLN A 337 -18.22 42.30 -6.03
N ARG A 338 -17.71 43.17 -5.13
CA ARG A 338 -17.34 44.55 -5.47
C ARG A 338 -16.13 44.62 -6.39
N ALA A 339 -15.16 43.72 -6.23
CA ALA A 339 -13.99 43.65 -7.10
C ALA A 339 -14.38 43.21 -8.52
N ILE A 340 -15.17 42.14 -8.66
CA ILE A 340 -15.67 41.66 -9.97
C ILE A 340 -16.51 42.75 -10.65
N ALA A 341 -17.39 43.43 -9.91
CA ALA A 341 -18.17 44.54 -10.46
C ALA A 341 -17.29 45.70 -10.94
N ARG A 342 -16.25 46.08 -10.17
CA ARG A 342 -15.29 47.11 -10.60
C ARG A 342 -14.52 46.72 -11.85
N ILE A 343 -14.05 45.46 -11.94
CA ILE A 343 -13.36 44.95 -13.12
C ILE A 343 -14.28 45.03 -14.34
N ALA A 344 -15.51 44.51 -14.24
CA ALA A 344 -16.47 44.54 -15.33
C ALA A 344 -16.81 45.97 -15.78
N ILE A 345 -16.97 46.92 -14.84
CA ILE A 345 -17.24 48.32 -15.16
C ILE A 345 -16.04 48.99 -15.84
N VAL A 346 -14.83 48.84 -15.29
CA VAL A 346 -13.62 49.49 -15.84
C VAL A 346 -13.31 48.94 -17.22
N VAL A 347 -13.27 47.62 -17.38
CA VAL A 347 -13.04 46.98 -18.68
C VAL A 347 -14.16 47.34 -19.66
N GLY A 348 -15.43 47.26 -19.23
CA GLY A 348 -16.58 47.58 -20.07
C GLY A 348 -16.58 49.02 -20.58
N ILE A 349 -16.31 50.01 -19.72
CA ILE A 349 -16.23 51.43 -20.13
C ILE A 349 -15.08 51.65 -21.11
N CYS A 350 -13.91 51.09 -20.83
CA CYS A 350 -12.76 51.26 -21.72
C CYS A 350 -12.98 50.58 -23.08
N THR A 351 -13.54 49.37 -23.12
CA THR A 351 -13.87 48.68 -24.38
C THR A 351 -14.98 49.42 -25.14
N ALA A 352 -16.01 49.92 -24.45
CA ALA A 352 -17.06 50.75 -25.05
C ALA A 352 -16.50 52.02 -25.71
N ALA A 353 -15.55 52.70 -25.06
CA ALA A 353 -14.89 53.88 -25.63
C ALA A 353 -14.05 53.54 -26.87
N ILE A 354 -13.44 52.35 -26.91
CA ILE A 354 -12.63 51.89 -28.04
C ILE A 354 -13.50 51.50 -29.24
N GLU A 355 -14.59 50.76 -29.02
CA GLU A 355 -15.55 50.43 -30.08
C GLU A 355 -16.18 51.69 -30.68
N LEU A 356 -16.49 52.67 -29.82
CA LEU A 356 -16.99 53.96 -30.28
C LEU A 356 -15.94 54.67 -31.15
N ALA A 357 -14.68 54.73 -30.73
CA ALA A 357 -13.61 55.31 -31.55
C ALA A 357 -13.42 54.55 -32.88
N ALA A 358 -13.55 53.23 -32.89
CA ALA A 358 -13.46 52.40 -34.10
C ALA A 358 -14.58 52.69 -35.10
N SER A 359 -15.81 52.82 -34.62
CA SER A 359 -16.96 53.17 -35.48
C SER A 359 -16.81 54.53 -36.17
N PHE A 360 -16.00 55.44 -35.60
CA PHE A 360 -15.69 56.76 -36.16
C PHE A 360 -14.31 56.84 -36.85
N GLY A 361 -13.78 55.71 -37.33
CA GLY A 361 -12.62 55.70 -38.23
C GLY A 361 -11.25 55.60 -37.55
N LEU A 362 -11.16 55.07 -36.32
CA LEU A 362 -9.88 54.68 -35.74
C LEU A 362 -9.20 53.60 -36.60
N SER A 363 -7.88 53.68 -36.76
CA SER A 363 -7.11 52.67 -37.49
C SER A 363 -7.29 51.27 -36.86
N GLU A 364 -7.31 50.23 -37.69
CA GLU A 364 -7.43 48.83 -37.22
C GLU A 364 -6.28 48.47 -36.27
N ALA A 365 -5.07 48.94 -36.57
CA ALA A 365 -3.90 48.78 -35.70
C ALA A 365 -4.07 49.46 -34.33
N GLY A 366 -4.58 50.70 -34.29
CA GLY A 366 -4.84 51.44 -33.07
C GLY A 366 -5.98 50.83 -32.23
N HIS A 367 -7.01 50.31 -32.89
CA HIS A 367 -8.11 49.58 -32.24
C HIS A 367 -7.61 48.31 -31.54
N VAL A 368 -6.84 47.47 -32.25
CA VAL A 368 -6.25 46.25 -31.68
C VAL A 368 -5.28 46.58 -30.53
N ALA A 369 -4.48 47.64 -30.67
CA ALA A 369 -3.55 48.11 -29.63
C ALA A 369 -4.28 48.49 -28.33
N LEU A 370 -5.34 49.30 -28.45
CA LEU A 370 -6.13 49.74 -27.30
C LEU A 370 -6.89 48.57 -26.65
N LEU A 371 -7.44 47.64 -27.43
CA LEU A 371 -8.05 46.42 -26.89
C LEU A 371 -7.03 45.57 -26.13
N LYS A 372 -5.80 45.44 -26.64
CA LYS A 372 -4.72 44.73 -25.95
C LYS A 372 -4.36 45.37 -24.60
N ALA A 373 -4.30 46.70 -24.56
CA ALA A 373 -4.04 47.47 -23.34
C ALA A 373 -5.17 47.35 -22.31
N VAL A 374 -6.44 47.46 -22.72
CA VAL A 374 -7.59 47.32 -21.81
C VAL A 374 -7.69 45.90 -21.26
N ALA A 375 -7.44 44.89 -22.08
CA ALA A 375 -7.37 43.51 -21.63
C ALA A 375 -6.24 43.31 -20.61
N LEU A 376 -5.07 43.95 -20.79
CA LEU A 376 -3.96 43.90 -19.82
C LEU A 376 -4.40 44.46 -18.47
N VAL A 377 -5.03 45.64 -18.46
CA VAL A 377 -5.59 46.25 -17.24
C VAL A 377 -6.58 45.30 -16.56
N GLY A 378 -7.46 44.66 -17.33
CA GLY A 378 -8.38 43.65 -16.81
C GLY A 378 -7.68 42.47 -16.13
N HIS A 379 -6.66 41.89 -16.78
CA HIS A 379 -5.88 40.76 -16.24
C HIS A 379 -5.04 41.15 -15.02
N LEU A 380 -4.50 42.37 -14.97
CA LEU A 380 -3.81 42.92 -13.79
C LEU A 380 -4.78 43.10 -12.62
N MET A 381 -5.99 43.60 -12.85
CA MET A 381 -7.01 43.73 -11.80
C MET A 381 -7.50 42.37 -11.29
N ILE A 382 -7.64 41.36 -12.16
CA ILE A 382 -7.95 39.97 -11.78
C ILE A 382 -6.79 39.38 -10.95
N SER A 383 -5.55 39.60 -11.36
CA SER A 383 -4.36 39.15 -10.63
C SER A 383 -4.27 39.80 -9.25
N ALA A 384 -4.56 41.11 -9.14
CA ALA A 384 -4.63 41.81 -7.87
C ALA A 384 -5.75 41.28 -6.96
N LEU A 385 -6.90 40.88 -7.53
CA LEU A 385 -7.97 40.22 -6.79
C LEU A 385 -7.51 38.86 -6.24
N ILE A 386 -6.84 38.03 -7.05
CA ILE A 386 -6.29 36.73 -6.64
C ILE A 386 -5.28 36.91 -5.50
N LEU A 387 -4.34 37.84 -5.63
CA LEU A 387 -3.32 38.12 -4.61
C LEU A 387 -3.93 38.60 -3.29
N ARG A 388 -5.01 39.38 -3.34
CA ARG A 388 -5.72 39.82 -2.12
C ARG A 388 -6.53 38.69 -1.48
N CYS A 389 -7.02 37.74 -2.27
CA CYS A 389 -7.68 36.52 -1.77
C CYS A 389 -6.69 35.42 -1.36
N ARG A 390 -5.36 35.64 -1.45
CA ARG A 390 -4.33 34.60 -1.21
C ARG A 390 -4.45 33.94 0.17
N GLN A 391 -4.51 34.75 1.22
CA GLN A 391 -4.49 34.30 2.61
C GLN A 391 -5.78 33.58 3.05
N PRO A 392 -7.00 34.10 2.80
CA PRO A 392 -8.22 33.43 3.25
C PRO A 392 -8.43 32.07 2.56
N VAL A 393 -8.02 31.92 1.30
CA VAL A 393 -8.11 30.65 0.58
C VAL A 393 -6.99 29.69 1.02
N ALA A 394 -5.75 30.17 1.19
CA ALA A 394 -4.65 29.36 1.73
C ALA A 394 -4.98 28.78 3.12
N ALA A 395 -5.53 29.60 4.03
CA ALA A 395 -5.95 29.15 5.35
C ALA A 395 -7.00 28.02 5.28
N ARG A 396 -7.89 28.05 4.29
CA ARG A 396 -8.91 27.01 4.08
C ARG A 396 -8.32 25.72 3.51
N ILE A 397 -7.35 25.83 2.61
CA ILE A 397 -6.63 24.68 2.06
C ILE A 397 -5.85 23.97 3.17
N ARG A 398 -5.17 24.74 4.04
CA ARG A 398 -4.42 24.20 5.20
C ARG A 398 -5.33 23.53 6.22
N ALA A 399 -6.44 24.17 6.60
CA ALA A 399 -7.42 23.59 7.52
C ALA A 399 -7.99 22.25 7.05
N THR A 400 -8.08 22.03 5.73
CA THR A 400 -8.55 20.76 5.16
C THR A 400 -7.46 19.68 5.20
N GLY A 401 -6.19 20.06 5.09
CA GLY A 401 -5.07 19.13 5.13
C GLY A 401 -4.60 18.76 6.53
N ASP A 402 -4.77 19.64 7.51
CA ASP A 402 -4.40 19.38 8.91
C ASP A 402 -5.29 18.30 9.57
N GLU A 403 -6.46 17.97 8.99
CA GLU A 403 -7.25 16.81 9.39
C GLU A 403 -6.53 15.47 9.12
N HIS A 404 -5.58 15.44 8.17
CA HIS A 404 -4.89 14.22 7.76
C HIS A 404 -3.37 14.45 7.69
N ARG A 405 -2.63 13.97 8.70
CA ARG A 405 -1.18 14.16 8.88
C ARG A 405 -0.32 13.82 7.64
N ALA A 406 -0.74 12.85 6.82
CA ALA A 406 -0.05 12.47 5.58
C ALA A 406 -0.26 13.46 4.42
N PHE A 407 -1.35 14.21 4.43
CA PHE A 407 -1.72 15.17 3.38
C PHE A 407 -1.42 16.63 3.77
N ALA A 408 -1.12 16.87 5.05
CA ALA A 408 -0.75 18.19 5.57
C ALA A 408 0.37 18.83 4.73
N MET A 409 1.50 18.13 4.53
CA MET A 409 2.63 18.67 3.77
C MET A 409 2.26 19.10 2.34
N PHE A 410 1.49 18.28 1.62
CA PHE A 410 1.01 18.63 0.28
C PHE A 410 0.01 19.78 0.31
N SER A 411 -0.89 19.82 1.30
CA SER A 411 -1.87 20.89 1.45
C SER A 411 -1.22 22.25 1.76
N HIS A 412 -0.14 22.26 2.56
CA HIS A 412 0.61 23.47 2.88
C HIS A 412 1.36 23.96 1.63
N ALA A 413 2.05 23.06 0.91
CA ALA A 413 2.69 23.39 -0.36
C ALA A 413 1.69 23.93 -1.40
N LEU A 414 0.50 23.33 -1.51
CA LEU A 414 -0.56 23.80 -2.40
C LEU A 414 -1.13 25.16 -1.95
N ALA A 415 -1.30 25.37 -0.64
CA ALA A 415 -1.77 26.62 -0.07
C ALA A 415 -0.80 27.79 -0.31
N ASP A 416 0.49 27.50 -0.42
CA ASP A 416 1.52 28.48 -0.73
C ASP A 416 1.65 28.73 -2.24
N ALA A 417 1.51 27.67 -3.05
CA ALA A 417 1.73 27.74 -4.50
C ALA A 417 0.51 28.18 -5.33
N TRP A 418 -0.73 28.04 -4.84
CA TRP A 418 -1.92 28.25 -5.70
C TRP A 418 -2.05 29.69 -6.22
N ALA A 419 -1.75 30.70 -5.38
CA ALA A 419 -1.90 32.10 -5.75
C ALA A 419 -0.90 32.54 -6.84
N PRO A 420 0.41 32.26 -6.74
CA PRO A 420 1.34 32.56 -7.82
C PRO A 420 1.06 31.75 -9.09
N VAL A 421 0.65 30.48 -8.97
CA VAL A 421 0.27 29.66 -10.14
C VAL A 421 -0.97 30.21 -10.86
N ALA A 422 -1.98 30.66 -10.11
CA ALA A 422 -3.18 31.26 -10.68
C ALA A 422 -2.90 32.61 -11.36
N VAL A 423 -2.06 33.46 -10.74
CA VAL A 423 -1.62 34.72 -11.36
C VAL A 423 -0.81 34.45 -12.62
N PHE A 424 0.12 33.49 -12.58
CA PHE A 424 0.88 33.07 -13.76
C PHE A 424 -0.05 32.62 -14.88
N ALA A 425 -1.05 31.77 -14.60
CA ALA A 425 -2.01 31.30 -15.60
C ALA A 425 -2.85 32.44 -16.21
N VAL A 426 -3.32 33.38 -15.38
CA VAL A 426 -4.07 34.57 -15.84
C VAL A 426 -3.19 35.45 -16.72
N MET A 427 -1.94 35.72 -16.33
CA MET A 427 -1.03 36.54 -17.14
C MET A 427 -0.56 35.82 -18.42
N ALA A 428 -0.37 34.50 -18.37
CA ALA A 428 -0.05 33.69 -19.54
C ALA A 428 -1.21 33.71 -20.55
N LEU A 429 -2.47 33.68 -20.09
CA LEU A 429 -3.65 33.83 -20.95
C LEU A 429 -3.63 35.16 -21.71
N TRP A 430 -3.32 36.27 -21.04
CA TRP A 430 -3.18 37.57 -21.70
C TRP A 430 -2.03 37.56 -22.70
N PHE A 431 -0.87 37.00 -22.34
CA PHE A 431 0.30 36.96 -23.23
C PHE A 431 0.03 36.17 -24.51
N VAL A 432 -0.61 35.01 -24.40
CA VAL A 432 -1.00 34.17 -25.56
C VAL A 432 -1.94 34.92 -26.50
N TRP A 433 -2.89 35.69 -25.96
CA TRP A 433 -3.82 36.48 -26.76
C TRP A 433 -3.18 37.75 -27.33
N ALA A 434 -2.34 38.45 -26.55
CA ALA A 434 -1.65 39.66 -26.99
C ALA A 434 -0.63 39.42 -28.11
N LEU A 435 -0.01 38.23 -28.13
CA LEU A 435 0.92 37.79 -29.18
C LEU A 435 0.23 37.21 -30.42
N ASP A 436 -1.10 37.23 -30.48
CA ASP A 436 -1.89 36.67 -31.59
C ASP A 436 -1.47 35.23 -31.98
N VAL A 437 -1.16 34.42 -30.97
CA VAL A 437 -0.76 33.03 -31.17
C VAL A 437 -1.94 32.29 -31.77
N HIS A 438 -1.79 31.87 -33.03
CA HIS A 438 -2.83 31.16 -33.77
C HIS A 438 -3.34 29.95 -32.96
N ASN A 439 -4.66 29.88 -32.75
CA ASN A 439 -5.35 28.87 -31.93
C ASN A 439 -4.97 28.81 -30.43
N GLY A 440 -4.05 29.63 -29.92
CA GLY A 440 -3.57 29.57 -28.53
C GLY A 440 -4.70 29.75 -27.50
N TYR A 441 -5.62 30.68 -27.75
CA TYR A 441 -6.78 30.92 -26.88
C TYR A 441 -7.79 29.76 -26.90
N ARG A 442 -8.10 29.22 -28.10
CA ARG A 442 -9.01 28.07 -28.24
C ARG A 442 -8.46 26.84 -27.54
N VAL A 443 -7.16 26.60 -27.66
CA VAL A 443 -6.44 25.53 -26.98
C VAL A 443 -6.52 25.74 -25.46
N LEU A 444 -6.19 26.92 -24.95
CA LEU A 444 -6.18 27.19 -23.50
C LEU A 444 -7.59 27.09 -22.87
N ILE A 445 -8.63 27.60 -23.56
CA ILE A 445 -10.02 27.42 -23.12
C ILE A 445 -10.46 25.96 -23.19
N ALA A 446 -10.12 25.24 -24.26
CA ALA A 446 -10.49 23.82 -24.38
C ALA A 446 -9.80 22.97 -23.31
N LEU A 447 -8.51 23.22 -23.04
CA LEU A 447 -7.76 22.54 -21.96
C LEU A 447 -8.31 22.88 -20.57
N GLY A 448 -8.52 24.17 -20.29
CA GLY A 448 -9.10 24.62 -19.02
C GLY A 448 -10.52 24.09 -18.82
N GLY A 449 -11.36 24.19 -19.85
CA GLY A 449 -12.74 23.71 -19.86
C GLY A 449 -12.84 22.19 -19.68
N ARG A 450 -12.02 21.40 -20.40
CA ARG A 450 -11.93 19.94 -20.20
C ARG A 450 -11.47 19.58 -18.79
N SER A 451 -10.50 20.31 -18.23
CA SER A 451 -10.02 20.11 -16.85
C SER A 451 -11.13 20.35 -15.83
N ILE A 452 -11.89 21.45 -15.98
CA ILE A 452 -13.04 21.78 -15.13
C ILE A 452 -14.14 20.72 -15.29
N ALA A 453 -14.44 20.30 -16.52
CA ALA A 453 -15.45 19.26 -16.80
C ALA A 453 -15.09 17.93 -16.12
N VAL A 454 -13.82 17.52 -16.17
CA VAL A 454 -13.35 16.32 -15.47
C VAL A 454 -13.45 16.46 -13.95
N MET A 455 -13.08 17.63 -13.39
CA MET A 455 -13.24 17.87 -11.95
C MET A 455 -14.71 17.78 -11.51
N ILE A 456 -15.63 18.37 -12.27
CA ILE A 456 -17.07 18.31 -12.00
C ILE A 456 -17.59 16.89 -12.16
N GLY A 457 -17.23 16.21 -13.25
CA GLY A 457 -17.61 14.82 -13.52
C GLY A 457 -17.16 13.87 -12.41
N MET A 458 -15.88 13.94 -12.01
CA MET A 458 -15.34 13.13 -10.92
C MET A 458 -15.95 13.47 -9.56
N ARG A 459 -16.33 14.74 -9.34
CA ARG A 459 -17.07 15.12 -8.13
C ARG A 459 -18.46 14.48 -8.09
N ILE A 460 -19.16 14.44 -9.23
CA ILE A 460 -20.46 13.77 -9.34
C ILE A 460 -20.32 12.26 -9.11
N VAL A 461 -19.34 11.62 -9.75
CA VAL A 461 -19.02 10.20 -9.55
C VAL A 461 -18.75 9.91 -8.08
N SER A 462 -17.94 10.74 -7.40
CA SER A 462 -17.68 10.61 -5.98
C SER A 462 -18.95 10.66 -5.13
N ILE A 463 -19.87 11.59 -5.42
CA ILE A 463 -21.15 11.70 -4.71
C ILE A 463 -22.02 10.47 -4.94
N VAL A 464 -22.10 9.96 -6.18
CA VAL A 464 -22.88 8.78 -6.53
C VAL A 464 -22.31 7.52 -5.87
N VAL A 465 -21.00 7.33 -5.93
CA VAL A 465 -20.30 6.16 -5.37
C VAL A 465 -20.42 6.15 -3.84
N PHE A 466 -20.17 7.27 -3.16
CA PHE A 466 -20.36 7.34 -1.70
C PHE A 466 -21.84 7.22 -1.31
N GLY A 467 -22.75 7.76 -2.12
CA GLY A 467 -24.20 7.60 -1.91
C GLY A 467 -24.66 6.16 -2.08
N ALA A 468 -24.14 5.43 -3.07
CA ALA A 468 -24.42 4.01 -3.28
C ALA A 468 -23.82 3.16 -2.16
N LEU A 469 -22.57 3.45 -1.75
CA LEU A 469 -21.90 2.77 -0.64
C LEU A 469 -22.69 2.94 0.66
N ALA A 470 -23.18 4.16 0.96
CA ALA A 470 -24.02 4.40 2.13
C ALA A 470 -25.34 3.61 2.07
N ARG A 471 -26.01 3.57 0.90
CA ARG A 471 -27.25 2.79 0.72
C ARG A 471 -27.04 1.29 0.86
N LEU A 472 -25.93 0.76 0.36
CA LEU A 472 -25.63 -0.68 0.39
C LEU A 472 -25.39 -1.19 1.81
N PHE A 473 -24.81 -0.33 2.67
CA PHE A 473 -24.55 -0.65 4.07
C PHE A 473 -25.73 -0.33 5.01
N GLN A 474 -26.63 0.60 4.67
CA GLN A 474 -27.83 0.91 5.47
C GLN A 474 -29.04 0.01 5.18
N ARG A 475 -29.13 -0.63 4.01
CA ARG A 475 -30.33 -1.39 3.61
C ARG A 475 -30.36 -2.83 4.14
N ARG A 476 -29.49 -3.18 5.11
CA ARG A 476 -29.41 -4.53 5.68
C ARG A 476 -29.22 -4.46 7.20
N ASP A 477 -30.06 -3.65 7.85
CA ASP A 477 -30.08 -3.47 9.31
C ASP A 477 -31.06 -4.43 10.04
N ASP A 478 -31.72 -5.36 9.33
CA ASP A 478 -32.74 -6.25 9.95
C ASP A 478 -32.22 -7.60 10.48
N ASP A 479 -31.02 -8.06 10.11
CA ASP A 479 -30.51 -9.37 10.57
C ASP A 479 -29.28 -9.21 11.47
N ARG A 480 -29.48 -9.29 12.79
CA ARG A 480 -28.43 -9.30 13.83
C ARG A 480 -27.55 -10.56 13.77
N THR A 481 -26.73 -10.72 12.73
CA THR A 481 -25.69 -11.76 12.64
C THR A 481 -24.29 -11.18 12.88
N LEU A 482 -23.43 -11.97 13.55
CA LEU A 482 -22.04 -11.66 13.94
C LEU A 482 -21.11 -11.18 12.81
N VAL A 483 -21.56 -11.25 11.55
CA VAL A 483 -20.88 -10.72 10.36
C VAL A 483 -20.92 -9.17 10.34
N HIS A 484 -21.96 -8.54 10.90
CA HIS A 484 -22.09 -7.08 10.92
C HIS A 484 -21.04 -6.37 11.81
N LEU A 485 -20.57 -7.01 12.89
CA LEU A 485 -19.51 -6.47 13.75
C LEU A 485 -18.15 -6.39 13.03
N HIS A 486 -17.86 -7.30 12.09
CA HIS A 486 -16.67 -7.20 11.26
C HIS A 486 -16.84 -6.21 10.10
N ALA A 487 -18.04 -6.11 9.51
CA ALA A 487 -18.33 -5.23 8.36
C ALA A 487 -18.10 -3.73 8.66
N TYR A 488 -18.40 -3.26 9.88
CA TYR A 488 -18.16 -1.87 10.29
C TYR A 488 -16.67 -1.51 10.41
N ARG A 489 -15.79 -2.48 10.67
CA ARG A 489 -14.33 -2.26 10.72
C ARG A 489 -13.75 -2.00 9.33
N TYR A 490 -14.34 -2.57 8.29
CA TYR A 490 -13.87 -2.42 6.91
C TYR A 490 -14.47 -1.22 6.18
N TYR A 491 -15.61 -0.69 6.60
CA TYR A 491 -16.23 0.50 6.00
C TYR A 491 -15.29 1.74 5.90
N PRO A 492 -14.58 2.17 6.97
CA PRO A 492 -13.67 3.31 6.87
C PRO A 492 -12.47 3.01 5.95
N LEU A 493 -12.00 1.76 5.93
CA LEU A 493 -10.91 1.32 5.05
C LEU A 493 -11.34 1.32 3.58
N LEU A 494 -12.52 0.75 3.29
CA LEU A 494 -13.13 0.71 1.96
C LEU A 494 -13.42 2.11 1.44
N ARG A 495 -13.97 2.99 2.28
CA ARG A 495 -14.18 4.41 1.93
C ARG A 495 -12.86 5.11 1.61
N ARG A 496 -11.80 4.84 2.37
CA ARG A 496 -10.47 5.41 2.13
C ARG A 496 -9.89 4.92 0.80
N ILE A 497 -9.96 3.61 0.53
CA ILE A 497 -9.52 3.02 -0.74
C ILE A 497 -10.26 3.64 -1.92
N VAL A 498 -11.59 3.68 -1.86
CA VAL A 498 -12.43 4.26 -2.93
C VAL A 498 -12.10 5.74 -3.14
N SER A 499 -11.91 6.52 -2.08
CA SER A 499 -11.51 7.93 -2.17
C SER A 499 -10.14 8.10 -2.82
N THR A 500 -9.17 7.26 -2.46
CA THR A 500 -7.82 7.29 -3.03
C THR A 500 -7.84 6.92 -4.51
N VAL A 501 -8.61 5.91 -4.91
CA VAL A 501 -8.77 5.51 -6.31
C VAL A 501 -9.39 6.65 -7.13
N ILE A 502 -10.48 7.25 -6.66
CA ILE A 502 -11.13 8.39 -7.33
C ILE A 502 -10.15 9.57 -7.48
N ALA A 503 -9.35 9.86 -6.45
CA ALA A 503 -8.34 10.92 -6.51
C ALA A 503 -7.25 10.62 -7.55
N ILE A 504 -6.71 9.40 -7.56
CA ILE A 504 -5.69 8.97 -8.53
C ILE A 504 -6.23 9.07 -9.96
N VAL A 505 -7.44 8.56 -10.21
CA VAL A 505 -8.08 8.63 -11.53
C VAL A 505 -8.27 10.07 -11.97
N THR A 506 -8.70 10.95 -11.06
CA THR A 506 -8.87 12.39 -11.36
C THR A 506 -7.55 13.03 -11.76
N VAL A 507 -6.47 12.74 -11.02
CA VAL A 507 -5.12 13.27 -11.33
C VAL A 507 -4.64 12.75 -12.68
N VAL A 508 -4.79 11.45 -12.96
CA VAL A 508 -4.40 10.85 -14.25
C VAL A 508 -5.15 11.48 -15.41
N LEU A 509 -6.47 11.67 -15.28
CA LEU A 509 -7.28 12.32 -16.32
C LEU A 509 -6.87 13.77 -16.54
N LEU A 510 -6.54 14.51 -15.48
CA LEU A 510 -6.04 15.87 -15.58
C LEU A 510 -4.69 15.91 -16.31
N LEU A 511 -3.72 15.08 -15.93
CA LEU A 511 -2.43 15.02 -16.62
C LEU A 511 -2.59 14.65 -18.10
N GLN A 512 -3.51 13.75 -18.43
CA GLN A 512 -3.84 13.39 -19.81
C GLN A 512 -4.38 14.58 -20.60
N ILE A 513 -5.25 15.41 -20.00
CA ILE A 513 -5.79 16.62 -20.64
C ILE A 513 -4.68 17.63 -20.91
N TRP A 514 -3.71 17.76 -20.00
CA TRP A 514 -2.57 18.66 -20.11
C TRP A 514 -1.47 18.17 -21.07
N GLY A 515 -1.72 17.08 -21.81
CA GLY A 515 -0.82 16.60 -22.86
C GLY A 515 0.27 15.66 -22.37
N VAL A 516 0.22 15.19 -21.12
CA VAL A 516 1.08 14.09 -20.66
C VAL A 516 0.42 12.78 -21.09
N PRO A 517 0.96 12.03 -22.07
CA PRO A 517 0.27 10.88 -22.64
C PRO A 517 0.45 9.65 -21.74
N ILE A 518 -0.16 9.66 -20.55
CA ILE A 518 -0.08 8.58 -19.57
C ILE A 518 -0.55 7.28 -20.20
N PHE A 519 -1.70 7.26 -20.88
CA PHE A 519 -2.18 6.02 -21.49
C PHE A 519 -1.29 5.49 -22.62
N HIS A 520 -0.52 6.37 -23.29
CA HIS A 520 0.47 5.94 -24.27
C HIS A 520 1.73 5.37 -23.60
N ALA A 521 2.11 5.92 -22.45
CA ALA A 521 3.20 5.41 -21.64
C ALA A 521 2.92 4.03 -21.04
N PHE A 522 1.68 3.56 -21.03
CA PHE A 522 1.26 2.23 -20.55
C PHE A 522 0.96 1.22 -21.69
N LYS A 523 1.11 1.60 -22.97
CA LYS A 523 0.98 0.65 -24.09
C LYS A 523 2.10 -0.40 -24.05
N THR A 524 1.84 -1.58 -24.59
CA THR A 524 2.79 -2.71 -24.62
C THR A 524 4.11 -2.28 -25.28
N GLY A 525 5.24 -2.46 -24.58
CA GLY A 525 6.59 -2.12 -25.07
C GLY A 525 7.24 -0.88 -24.46
N THR A 526 6.52 -0.06 -23.69
CA THR A 526 7.07 1.13 -23.02
C THR A 526 7.51 0.86 -21.57
N ILE A 527 8.36 1.74 -21.03
CA ILE A 527 8.80 1.73 -19.62
C ILE A 527 7.63 1.78 -18.64
N GLY A 528 6.55 2.51 -18.96
CA GLY A 528 5.39 2.60 -18.07
C GLY A 528 4.62 1.29 -17.94
N HIS A 529 4.54 0.46 -18.99
CA HIS A 529 3.94 -0.87 -18.87
C HIS A 529 4.79 -1.78 -17.96
N ARG A 530 6.12 -1.74 -18.06
CA ARG A 530 7.02 -2.54 -17.19
C ARG A 530 6.90 -2.10 -15.73
N LEU A 531 6.83 -0.80 -15.48
CA LEU A 531 6.62 -0.25 -14.14
C LEU A 531 5.22 -0.60 -13.60
N ALA A 532 4.19 -0.56 -14.46
CA ALA A 532 2.83 -0.93 -14.08
C ALA A 532 2.70 -2.43 -13.76
N SER A 533 3.30 -3.30 -14.57
CA SER A 533 3.33 -4.74 -14.30
C SER A 533 4.13 -5.05 -13.03
N ALA A 534 5.25 -4.35 -12.82
CA ALA A 534 6.05 -4.45 -11.60
C ALA A 534 5.23 -4.05 -10.36
N LEU A 535 4.61 -2.87 -10.39
CA LEU A 535 3.76 -2.38 -9.30
C LEU A 535 2.55 -3.28 -9.05
N MET A 536 1.90 -3.78 -10.11
CA MET A 536 0.78 -4.72 -9.99
C MET A 536 1.22 -6.02 -9.33
N THR A 537 2.36 -6.58 -9.75
CA THR A 537 2.88 -7.83 -9.17
C THR A 537 3.27 -7.64 -7.72
N ILE A 538 3.91 -6.52 -7.37
CA ILE A 538 4.24 -6.15 -5.99
C ILE A 538 2.95 -5.98 -5.16
N ALA A 539 1.93 -5.33 -5.72
CA ALA A 539 0.64 -5.13 -5.04
C ALA A 539 -0.07 -6.47 -4.79
N ILE A 540 -0.09 -7.38 -5.77
CA ILE A 540 -0.65 -8.73 -5.62
C ILE A 540 0.13 -9.51 -4.56
N ALA A 541 1.47 -9.50 -4.62
CA ALA A 541 2.32 -10.16 -3.62
C ALA A 541 2.07 -9.61 -2.22
N ALA A 542 1.96 -8.28 -2.06
CA ALA A 542 1.63 -7.63 -0.79
C ALA A 542 0.21 -7.98 -0.30
N LEU A 543 -0.76 -8.08 -1.20
CA LEU A 543 -2.13 -8.49 -0.86
C LEU A 543 -2.18 -9.93 -0.35
N VAL A 544 -1.49 -10.85 -1.06
CA VAL A 544 -1.37 -12.25 -0.63
C VAL A 544 -0.64 -12.34 0.71
N ALA A 545 0.44 -11.59 0.89
CA ALA A 545 1.17 -11.50 2.15
C ALA A 545 0.27 -11.03 3.31
N LEU A 546 -0.51 -9.97 3.12
CA LEU A 546 -1.47 -9.48 4.11
C LEU A 546 -2.56 -10.51 4.40
N PHE A 547 -3.08 -11.19 3.37
CA PHE A 547 -4.06 -12.25 3.54
C PHE A 547 -3.50 -13.41 4.38
N VAL A 548 -2.30 -13.88 4.08
CA VAL A 548 -1.62 -14.94 4.85
C VAL A 548 -1.38 -14.51 6.29
N TRP A 549 -0.91 -13.28 6.50
CA TRP A 549 -0.67 -12.71 7.84
C TRP A 549 -1.96 -12.65 8.68
N GLU A 550 -3.03 -12.12 8.11
CA GLU A 550 -4.31 -11.99 8.82
C GLU A 550 -4.95 -13.36 9.04
N ALA A 551 -4.92 -14.26 8.05
CA ALA A 551 -5.41 -15.63 8.18
C ALA A 551 -4.67 -16.38 9.29
N ALA A 552 -3.34 -16.24 9.39
CA ALA A 552 -2.55 -16.84 10.45
C ALA A 552 -2.94 -16.28 11.83
N ASN A 553 -3.07 -14.95 11.97
CA ASN A 553 -3.49 -14.33 13.22
C ASN A 553 -4.88 -14.79 13.67
N ILE A 554 -5.83 -14.84 12.74
CA ILE A 554 -7.19 -15.33 13.01
C ILE A 554 -7.16 -16.81 13.40
N ALA A 555 -6.41 -17.66 12.70
CA ALA A 555 -6.31 -19.09 13.01
C ALA A 555 -5.73 -19.34 14.40
N ILE A 556 -4.67 -18.60 14.78
CA ILE A 556 -4.05 -18.71 16.09
C ILE A 556 -5.00 -18.23 17.18
N GLU A 557 -5.65 -17.08 17.01
CA GLU A 557 -6.60 -16.56 18.00
C GLU A 557 -7.79 -17.52 18.20
N ARG A 558 -8.35 -18.05 17.11
CA ARG A 558 -9.41 -19.07 17.16
C ARG A 558 -8.96 -20.31 17.94
N ARG A 559 -7.74 -20.79 17.69
CA ARG A 559 -7.20 -21.98 18.36
C ARG A 559 -6.94 -21.71 19.85
N LEU A 560 -6.45 -20.53 20.19
CA LEU A 560 -6.20 -20.12 21.57
C LEU A 560 -7.52 -19.99 22.36
N GLN A 561 -8.55 -19.39 21.75
CA GLN A 561 -9.88 -19.29 22.35
C GLN A 561 -10.52 -20.67 22.52
N GLN A 562 -10.38 -21.56 21.54
CA GLN A 562 -10.88 -22.93 21.63
C GLN A 562 -10.26 -23.66 22.84
N TRP A 563 -8.93 -23.69 22.97
CA TRP A 563 -8.27 -24.36 24.11
C TRP A 563 -8.56 -23.70 25.45
N THR A 564 -8.79 -22.38 25.48
CA THR A 564 -9.20 -21.69 26.70
C THR A 564 -10.63 -22.10 27.11
N ARG A 565 -11.56 -22.22 26.15
CA ARG A 565 -12.94 -22.69 26.41
C ARG A 565 -13.01 -24.15 26.83
N GLU A 566 -12.15 -25.00 26.27
CA GLU A 566 -12.05 -26.42 26.62
C GLU A 566 -11.35 -26.67 27.99
N GLY A 567 -11.02 -25.60 28.75
CA GLY A 567 -10.35 -25.73 30.07
C GLY A 567 -8.87 -26.10 30.01
N ASN A 568 -8.27 -26.18 28.81
CA ASN A 568 -6.86 -26.52 28.59
C ASN A 568 -5.92 -25.32 28.81
N LEU A 569 -5.98 -24.70 30.00
CA LEU A 569 -5.27 -23.46 30.33
C LEU A 569 -3.75 -23.58 30.16
N VAL A 570 -3.17 -24.74 30.48
CA VAL A 570 -1.72 -24.99 30.34
C VAL A 570 -1.28 -24.98 28.87
N ARG A 571 -2.09 -25.54 27.96
CA ARG A 571 -1.79 -25.52 26.51
C ARG A 571 -1.94 -24.13 25.93
N ALA A 572 -2.97 -23.39 26.35
CA ALA A 572 -3.19 -22.00 25.95
C ALA A 572 -2.05 -21.08 26.42
N ALA A 573 -1.58 -21.25 27.66
CA ALA A 573 -0.44 -20.49 28.21
C ALA A 573 0.85 -20.77 27.43
N ARG A 574 1.15 -22.04 27.12
CA ARG A 574 2.32 -22.42 26.31
C ARG A 574 2.25 -21.88 24.88
N LEU A 575 1.07 -21.84 24.26
CA LEU A 575 0.92 -21.23 22.93
C LEU A 575 1.12 -19.72 22.98
N ARG A 576 0.62 -19.03 24.02
CA ARG A 576 0.83 -17.58 24.20
C ARG A 576 2.30 -17.21 24.29
N THR A 577 3.13 -18.02 24.95
CA THR A 577 4.57 -17.75 25.06
C THR A 577 5.32 -18.02 23.75
N LEU A 578 4.87 -18.98 22.94
CA LEU A 578 5.47 -19.28 21.62
C LEU A 578 4.98 -18.33 20.50
N LEU A 579 3.83 -17.70 20.68
CA LEU A 579 3.18 -16.87 19.67
C LEU A 579 4.06 -15.72 19.14
N PRO A 580 4.81 -14.96 19.96
CA PRO A 580 5.69 -13.92 19.47
C PRO A 580 6.75 -14.46 18.52
N MET A 581 7.37 -15.61 18.85
CA MET A 581 8.40 -16.23 18.00
C MET A 581 7.80 -16.69 16.67
N LEU A 582 6.63 -17.32 16.68
CA LEU A 582 5.97 -17.79 15.45
C LEU A 582 5.53 -16.63 14.54
N ARG A 583 5.02 -15.54 15.13
CA ARG A 583 4.67 -14.31 14.40
C ARG A 583 5.90 -13.65 13.80
N SER A 584 6.99 -13.53 14.54
CA SER A 584 8.24 -12.98 14.03
C SER A 584 8.80 -13.82 12.89
N LEU A 585 8.79 -15.15 13.02
CA LEU A 585 9.22 -16.07 11.96
C LEU A 585 8.37 -15.92 10.69
N LEU A 586 7.03 -15.91 10.84
CA LEU A 586 6.11 -15.70 9.72
C LEU A 586 6.33 -14.35 9.05
N LEU A 587 6.55 -13.29 9.83
CA LEU A 587 6.80 -11.94 9.31
C LEU A 587 8.10 -11.91 8.50
N ILE A 588 9.18 -12.53 8.99
CA ILE A 588 10.46 -12.63 8.27
C ILE A 588 10.28 -13.38 6.94
N MET A 589 9.56 -14.50 6.95
CA MET A 589 9.28 -15.28 5.73
C MET A 589 8.47 -14.47 4.70
N ILE A 590 7.41 -13.80 5.15
CA ILE A 590 6.58 -12.94 4.29
C ILE A 590 7.42 -11.78 3.74
N ALA A 591 8.19 -11.11 4.60
CA ALA A 591 9.05 -10.00 4.20
C ALA A 591 10.08 -10.45 3.15
N LEU A 592 10.72 -11.61 3.35
CA LEU A 592 11.67 -12.18 2.40
C LEU A 592 11.03 -12.37 1.01
N VAL A 593 9.85 -12.98 0.94
CA VAL A 593 9.13 -13.22 -0.33
C VAL A 593 8.74 -11.89 -1.00
N VAL A 594 8.17 -10.95 -0.25
CA VAL A 594 7.74 -9.64 -0.79
C VAL A 594 8.92 -8.83 -1.29
N VAL A 595 10.03 -8.79 -0.53
CA VAL A 595 11.25 -8.06 -0.90
C VAL A 595 11.90 -8.68 -2.13
N LEU A 596 12.10 -10.00 -2.18
CA LEU A 596 12.68 -10.68 -3.35
C LEU A 596 11.82 -10.48 -4.60
N THR A 597 10.49 -10.59 -4.46
CA THR A 597 9.56 -10.33 -5.57
C THR A 597 9.67 -8.88 -6.05
N GLY A 598 9.74 -7.92 -5.13
CA GLY A 598 9.91 -6.50 -5.46
C GLY A 598 11.22 -6.21 -6.19
N LEU A 599 12.33 -6.76 -5.70
CA LEU A 599 13.65 -6.62 -6.34
C LEU A 599 13.66 -7.20 -7.76
N SER A 600 13.09 -8.39 -7.95
CA SER A 600 12.99 -9.04 -9.26
C SER A 600 12.22 -8.18 -10.27
N GLN A 601 11.13 -7.53 -9.84
CA GLN A 601 10.32 -6.68 -10.70
C GLN A 601 11.00 -5.34 -11.08
N ILE A 602 11.91 -4.85 -10.24
CA ILE A 602 12.73 -3.66 -10.53
C ILE A 602 13.91 -4.02 -11.46
N GLY A 603 14.09 -5.30 -11.79
CA GLY A 603 15.16 -5.80 -12.66
C GLY A 603 16.45 -6.14 -11.92
N VAL A 604 16.41 -6.23 -10.58
CA VAL A 604 17.54 -6.71 -9.78
C VAL A 604 17.63 -8.22 -9.90
N ASN A 605 18.81 -8.74 -10.23
CA ASN A 605 19.03 -10.18 -10.25
C ASN A 605 18.99 -10.72 -8.81
N ILE A 606 17.95 -11.50 -8.50
CA ILE A 606 17.75 -12.12 -7.18
C ILE A 606 18.56 -13.40 -6.97
N GLY A 607 19.27 -13.90 -7.99
CA GLY A 607 20.08 -15.12 -7.92
C GLY A 607 21.08 -15.13 -6.76
N PRO A 608 21.93 -14.09 -6.60
CA PRO A 608 22.85 -14.01 -5.46
C PRO A 608 22.14 -13.94 -4.09
N LEU A 609 21.02 -13.23 -4.00
CA LEU A 609 20.23 -13.14 -2.76
C LEU A 609 19.60 -14.49 -2.40
N LEU A 610 19.08 -15.21 -3.40
CA LEU A 610 18.50 -16.53 -3.23
C LEU A 610 19.57 -17.58 -2.88
N ALA A 611 20.77 -17.47 -3.46
CA ALA A 611 21.93 -18.29 -3.08
C ALA A 611 22.33 -18.03 -1.62
N GLY A 612 22.42 -16.76 -1.19
CA GLY A 612 22.72 -16.40 0.20
C GLY A 612 21.65 -16.91 1.19
N ALA A 613 20.36 -16.75 0.84
CA ALA A 613 19.26 -17.28 1.63
C ALA A 613 19.29 -18.82 1.72
N SER A 614 19.75 -19.50 0.67
CA SER A 614 19.89 -20.96 0.65
C SER A 614 20.96 -21.45 1.65
N ILE A 615 22.11 -20.77 1.74
CA ILE A 615 23.16 -21.09 2.72
C ILE A 615 22.61 -20.96 4.15
N PHE A 616 21.89 -19.86 4.43
CA PHE A 616 21.22 -19.68 5.72
C PHE A 616 20.17 -20.77 6.00
N GLY A 617 19.38 -21.14 4.99
CA GLY A 617 18.40 -22.21 5.08
C GLY A 617 19.03 -23.58 5.40
N VAL A 618 20.17 -23.89 4.77
CA VAL A 618 20.94 -25.11 5.04
C VAL A 618 21.50 -25.10 6.47
N ALA A 619 22.07 -23.98 6.92
CA ALA A 619 22.57 -23.85 8.30
C ALA A 619 21.45 -24.04 9.34
N LEU A 620 20.27 -23.45 9.09
CA LEU A 620 19.09 -23.65 9.94
C LEU A 620 18.57 -25.10 9.89
N GLY A 621 18.65 -25.74 8.71
CA GLY A 621 18.34 -27.15 8.53
C GLY A 621 19.23 -28.06 9.37
N PHE A 622 20.55 -27.82 9.36
CA PHE A 622 21.48 -28.56 10.23
C PHE A 622 21.21 -28.30 11.73
N GLY A 623 20.92 -27.06 12.12
CA GLY A 623 20.58 -26.73 13.50
C GLY A 623 19.28 -27.40 14.01
N SER A 624 18.34 -27.69 13.11
CA SER A 624 17.04 -28.30 13.43
C SER A 624 16.96 -29.81 13.15
N GLN A 625 18.04 -30.42 12.65
CA GLN A 625 18.07 -31.84 12.25
C GLN A 625 17.60 -32.78 13.36
N LYS A 626 18.04 -32.57 14.60
CA LYS A 626 17.66 -33.41 15.76
C LYS A 626 16.19 -33.32 16.10
N LEU A 627 15.58 -32.14 15.96
CA LEU A 627 14.14 -31.96 16.20
C LEU A 627 13.32 -32.76 15.17
N VAL A 628 13.73 -32.71 13.90
CA VAL A 628 13.08 -33.49 12.84
C VAL A 628 13.27 -34.99 13.07
N GLN A 629 14.47 -35.42 13.45
CA GLN A 629 14.75 -36.81 13.81
C GLN A 629 13.83 -37.28 14.94
N ASP A 630 13.73 -36.51 16.04
CA ASP A 630 12.85 -36.85 17.17
C ASP A 630 11.39 -37.06 16.71
N PHE A 631 10.88 -36.17 15.85
CA PHE A 631 9.50 -36.23 15.39
C PHE A 631 9.23 -37.47 14.53
N ILE A 632 10.13 -37.75 13.57
CA ILE A 632 10.01 -38.91 12.69
C ILE A 632 10.13 -40.21 13.50
N THR A 633 11.15 -40.33 14.35
CA THR A 633 11.33 -41.50 15.21
C THR A 633 10.14 -41.68 16.14
N GLY A 634 9.61 -40.60 16.71
CA GLY A 634 8.39 -40.63 17.52
C GLY A 634 7.18 -41.21 16.78
N ILE A 635 6.90 -40.73 15.56
CA ILE A 635 5.79 -41.26 14.74
C ILE A 635 5.95 -42.76 14.50
N PHE A 636 7.15 -43.23 14.12
CA PHE A 636 7.38 -44.65 13.91
C PHE A 636 7.18 -45.48 15.17
N LEU A 637 7.71 -45.04 16.32
CA LEU A 637 7.53 -45.73 17.60
C LEU A 637 6.05 -45.84 18.00
N LEU A 638 5.26 -44.78 17.76
CA LEU A 638 3.81 -44.79 18.02
C LEU A 638 3.05 -45.67 17.02
N MET A 639 3.40 -45.60 15.74
CA MET A 639 2.73 -46.37 14.67
C MET A 639 3.01 -47.88 14.77
N GLU A 640 4.24 -48.25 15.08
CA GLU A 640 4.64 -49.65 15.38
C GLU A 640 4.18 -50.08 16.77
N ASN A 641 3.58 -49.17 17.53
CA ASN A 641 3.08 -49.41 18.87
C ASN A 641 4.19 -49.99 19.77
N ALA A 642 5.44 -49.54 19.63
CA ALA A 642 6.59 -50.13 20.33
C ALA A 642 6.48 -50.01 21.88
N MET A 643 5.77 -48.99 22.35
CA MET A 643 5.55 -48.70 23.77
C MET A 643 4.27 -47.88 23.98
N GLN A 644 3.58 -48.12 25.10
CA GLN A 644 2.39 -47.38 25.50
C GLN A 644 2.56 -46.74 26.88
N VAL A 645 1.68 -45.78 27.21
CA VAL A 645 1.60 -45.21 28.56
C VAL A 645 1.21 -46.33 29.54
N GLY A 646 2.01 -46.51 30.59
CA GLY A 646 1.86 -47.59 31.57
C GLY A 646 2.83 -48.77 31.39
N ASP A 647 3.50 -48.88 30.25
CA ASP A 647 4.48 -49.96 30.02
C ASP A 647 5.76 -49.72 30.85
N TRP A 648 6.36 -50.80 31.37
CA TRP A 648 7.72 -50.76 31.90
C TRP A 648 8.72 -50.97 30.77
N VAL A 649 9.52 -49.94 30.49
CA VAL A 649 10.44 -49.94 29.35
C VAL A 649 11.84 -49.53 29.79
N THR A 650 12.84 -50.06 29.08
CA THR A 650 14.21 -49.59 29.16
C THR A 650 14.57 -48.87 27.87
N LEU A 651 14.87 -47.57 27.97
CA LEU A 651 15.22 -46.68 26.86
C LEU A 651 16.52 -45.96 27.18
N ALA A 652 17.45 -45.91 26.23
CA ALA A 652 18.72 -45.19 26.35
C ALA A 652 19.47 -45.49 27.68
N GLY A 653 19.41 -46.75 28.14
CA GLY A 653 20.06 -47.20 29.39
C GLY A 653 19.28 -46.94 30.68
N VAL A 654 18.09 -46.32 30.61
CA VAL A 654 17.26 -46.00 31.77
C VAL A 654 15.97 -46.83 31.74
N SER A 655 15.62 -47.44 32.88
CA SER A 655 14.40 -48.26 33.02
C SER A 655 13.34 -47.57 33.87
N GLY A 656 12.08 -47.64 33.46
CA GLY A 656 10.97 -47.08 34.22
C GLY A 656 9.62 -47.26 33.54
N THR A 657 8.56 -46.85 34.23
CA THR A 657 7.19 -46.84 33.69
C THR A 657 6.96 -45.62 32.82
N VAL A 658 6.36 -45.79 31.64
CA VAL A 658 5.99 -44.68 30.76
C VAL A 658 4.83 -43.89 31.36
N GLU A 659 5.06 -42.65 31.78
CA GLU A 659 4.01 -41.77 32.29
C GLU A 659 3.36 -40.93 31.19
N TYR A 660 4.16 -40.47 30.23
CA TYR A 660 3.69 -39.53 29.21
C TYR A 660 4.49 -39.65 27.92
N LEU A 661 3.78 -39.73 26.80
CA LEU A 661 4.32 -39.67 25.45
C LEU A 661 3.98 -38.31 24.84
N SER A 662 5.01 -37.55 24.47
CA SER A 662 4.88 -36.33 23.67
C SER A 662 5.10 -36.64 22.19
N ILE A 663 5.00 -35.63 21.34
CA ILE A 663 5.38 -35.72 19.91
C ILE A 663 6.89 -35.89 19.69
N ARG A 664 7.73 -35.59 20.69
CA ARG A 664 9.20 -35.51 20.57
C ARG A 664 9.96 -36.29 21.65
N THR A 665 9.30 -36.55 22.77
CA THR A 665 9.95 -37.02 23.99
C THR A 665 9.05 -38.01 24.71
N VAL A 666 9.65 -38.96 25.40
CA VAL A 666 8.97 -39.83 26.35
C VAL A 666 9.41 -39.52 27.77
N ARG A 667 8.48 -39.63 28.71
CA ARG A 667 8.74 -39.47 30.14
C ARG A 667 8.61 -40.81 30.85
N LEU A 668 9.70 -41.25 31.47
CA LEU A 668 9.77 -42.48 32.26
C LEU A 668 9.88 -42.15 33.75
N ARG A 669 9.13 -42.86 34.58
CA ARG A 669 9.27 -42.85 36.03
C ARG A 669 10.13 -44.04 36.46
N GLY A 670 11.31 -43.76 36.98
CA GLY A 670 12.19 -44.79 37.56
C GLY A 670 11.58 -45.43 38.80
N GLY A 671 12.08 -46.61 39.18
CA GLY A 671 11.65 -47.31 40.40
C GLY A 671 12.02 -46.56 41.70
N ASP A 672 12.97 -45.63 41.61
CA ASP A 672 13.38 -44.69 42.66
C ASP A 672 12.49 -43.43 42.74
N GLY A 673 11.54 -43.26 41.81
CA GLY A 673 10.66 -42.10 41.70
C GLY A 673 11.18 -40.99 40.79
N SER A 674 12.38 -41.09 40.22
CA SER A 674 12.96 -40.09 39.31
C SER A 674 12.19 -39.99 37.98
N LEU A 675 11.99 -38.77 37.45
CA LEU A 675 11.33 -38.54 36.16
C LEU A 675 12.37 -38.27 35.05
N TYR A 676 12.57 -39.24 34.17
CA TYR A 676 13.46 -39.12 33.03
C TYR A 676 12.70 -38.62 31.81
N THR A 677 13.15 -37.54 31.18
CA THR A 677 12.60 -37.07 29.90
C THR A 677 13.60 -37.36 28.80
N ILE A 678 13.27 -38.32 27.93
CA ILE A 678 14.18 -38.84 26.89
C ILE A 678 13.65 -38.39 25.52
N PRO A 679 14.44 -37.69 24.70
CA PRO A 679 14.08 -37.38 23.32
C PRO A 679 14.14 -38.63 22.43
N PHE A 680 13.23 -38.74 21.47
CA PHE A 680 13.16 -39.95 20.62
C PHE A 680 14.41 -40.18 19.77
N SER A 681 15.15 -39.14 19.39
CA SER A 681 16.41 -39.27 18.64
C SER A 681 17.53 -39.95 19.44
N SER A 682 17.40 -40.08 20.76
CA SER A 682 18.31 -40.85 21.62
C SER A 682 17.86 -42.30 21.81
N VAL A 683 16.68 -42.67 21.32
CA VAL A 683 16.11 -44.02 21.46
C VAL A 683 16.51 -44.84 20.24
N THR A 684 17.55 -45.66 20.38
CA THR A 684 17.98 -46.61 19.34
C THR A 684 17.30 -47.97 19.48
N THR A 685 17.10 -48.42 20.72
CA THR A 685 16.48 -49.71 21.06
C THR A 685 15.41 -49.50 22.13
N VAL A 686 14.26 -50.13 21.95
CA VAL A 686 13.17 -50.17 22.93
C VAL A 686 13.06 -51.57 23.52
N ASN A 687 13.39 -51.74 24.79
CA ASN A 687 13.12 -52.98 25.51
C ASN A 687 11.85 -52.80 26.34
N ASN A 688 10.74 -53.38 25.88
CA ASN A 688 9.47 -53.35 26.59
C ASN A 688 9.29 -54.64 27.40
N THR A 689 9.27 -54.49 28.72
CA THR A 689 9.19 -55.64 29.64
C THR A 689 7.75 -56.05 29.94
N ASN A 690 6.78 -55.19 29.59
CA ASN A 690 5.35 -55.37 29.85
C ASN A 690 4.57 -55.77 28.59
N ARG A 691 5.19 -56.56 27.69
CA ARG A 691 4.52 -57.03 26.48
C ARG A 691 4.80 -58.47 26.14
N GLY A 692 3.72 -59.25 26.08
CA GLY A 692 3.75 -60.63 25.61
C GLY A 692 4.11 -61.58 26.75
N LEU A 693 5.31 -62.14 26.71
CA LEU A 693 5.75 -63.17 27.66
C LEU A 693 6.58 -62.58 28.79
N GLY A 694 6.14 -62.81 30.03
CA GLY A 694 6.90 -62.59 31.23
C GLY A 694 7.74 -63.82 31.56
N ASN A 695 8.98 -63.61 31.96
CA ASN A 695 9.90 -64.70 32.27
C ASN A 695 10.47 -64.50 33.68
N ALA A 696 10.04 -65.33 34.63
CA ALA A 696 10.57 -65.34 35.98
C ALA A 696 11.83 -66.20 36.01
N ALA A 697 12.99 -65.55 35.95
CA ALA A 697 14.28 -66.24 36.00
C ALA A 697 14.61 -66.64 37.44
N VAL A 698 14.94 -67.90 37.64
CA VAL A 698 15.36 -68.44 38.93
C VAL A 698 16.83 -68.81 38.82
N LYS A 699 17.65 -68.25 39.70
CA LYS A 699 19.06 -68.62 39.86
C LYS A 699 19.34 -68.80 41.34
N VAL A 700 19.84 -69.97 41.72
CA VAL A 700 20.24 -70.28 43.09
C VAL A 700 21.57 -70.99 43.09
N SER A 701 22.48 -70.56 43.96
CA SER A 701 23.80 -71.17 44.11
C SER A 701 23.83 -72.06 45.36
N ILE A 702 24.20 -73.32 45.21
CA ILE A 702 24.40 -74.29 46.30
C ILE A 702 25.89 -74.49 46.57
N ALA A 703 26.25 -74.93 47.78
CA ALA A 703 27.64 -75.14 48.16
C ALA A 703 28.31 -76.26 47.32
N TYR A 704 29.59 -76.08 47.00
CA TYR A 704 30.37 -77.09 46.27
C TYR A 704 30.46 -78.40 47.07
N GLY A 705 30.30 -79.55 46.39
CA GLY A 705 30.29 -80.88 47.00
C GLY A 705 28.95 -81.30 47.61
N GLN A 706 27.91 -80.45 47.56
CA GLN A 706 26.56 -80.86 47.92
C GLN A 706 25.89 -81.64 46.77
N ASP A 707 25.05 -82.61 47.12
CA ASP A 707 24.24 -83.33 46.14
C ASP A 707 23.24 -82.38 45.45
N ILE A 708 23.27 -82.39 44.11
CA ILE A 708 22.50 -81.52 43.24
C ILE A 708 21.07 -82.05 43.05
N ASP A 709 20.89 -83.36 43.05
CA ASP A 709 19.60 -84.01 42.74
C ASP A 709 18.48 -83.63 43.73
N PRO A 710 18.71 -83.59 45.06
CA PRO A 710 17.72 -83.09 46.01
C PRO A 710 17.35 -81.63 45.80
N ALA A 711 18.30 -80.80 45.36
CA ALA A 711 18.06 -79.39 45.05
C ALA A 711 17.20 -79.24 43.79
N ILE A 712 17.47 -80.03 42.74
CA ILE A 712 16.64 -80.05 41.52
C ILE A 712 15.21 -80.49 41.84
N ALA A 713 15.05 -81.57 42.61
CA ALA A 713 13.73 -82.07 43.01
C ALA A 713 12.94 -80.99 43.79
N THR A 714 13.60 -80.32 44.74
CA THR A 714 12.99 -79.24 45.53
C THR A 714 12.60 -78.05 44.65
N LEU A 715 13.42 -77.65 43.67
CA LEU A 715 13.07 -76.57 42.74
C LEU A 715 11.85 -76.91 41.87
N LYS A 716 11.76 -78.15 41.38
CA LYS A 716 10.59 -78.63 40.61
C LYS A 716 9.32 -78.63 41.47
N GLU A 717 9.43 -79.06 42.72
CA GLU A 717 8.32 -79.03 43.68
C GLU A 717 7.85 -77.61 43.99
N ILE A 718 8.78 -76.66 44.20
CA ILE A 718 8.44 -75.25 44.39
C ILE A 718 7.66 -74.72 43.17
N GLY A 719 8.10 -75.05 41.97
CA GLY A 719 7.41 -74.69 40.73
C GLY A 719 5.99 -75.23 40.66
N ALA A 720 5.80 -76.52 40.96
CA ALA A 720 4.48 -77.15 40.98
C ALA A 720 3.58 -76.51 42.06
N ALA A 721 4.08 -76.37 43.28
CA ALA A 721 3.33 -75.78 44.39
C ALA A 721 2.98 -74.30 44.16
N LEU A 722 3.80 -73.56 43.40
CA LEU A 722 3.51 -72.17 43.06
C LEU A 722 2.46 -72.06 41.94
N ARG A 723 2.40 -73.06 41.05
CA ARG A 723 1.38 -73.15 40.00
C ARG A 723 -0.01 -73.42 40.56
N ASP A 724 -0.10 -74.14 41.67
CA ASP A 724 -1.37 -74.46 42.33
C ASP A 724 -1.82 -73.38 43.34
N ASP A 725 -0.98 -72.41 43.65
CA ASP A 725 -1.29 -71.34 44.61
C ASP A 725 -2.37 -70.40 44.05
N PRO A 726 -3.52 -70.22 44.75
CA PRO A 726 -4.60 -69.32 44.31
C PRO A 726 -4.15 -67.89 44.00
N ASN A 727 -3.08 -67.40 44.66
CA ASN A 727 -2.59 -66.03 44.50
C ASN A 727 -1.71 -65.85 43.25
N TYR A 728 -1.10 -66.92 42.72
CA TYR A 728 -0.09 -66.84 41.65
C TYR A 728 -0.43 -67.66 40.40
N LYS A 729 -1.33 -68.65 40.51
CA LYS A 729 -1.72 -69.54 39.41
C LYS A 729 -2.12 -68.81 38.13
N ASP A 730 -2.88 -67.72 38.26
CA ASP A 730 -3.43 -66.98 37.12
C ASP A 730 -2.35 -66.20 36.35
N GLY A 731 -1.18 -66.02 36.97
CA GLY A 731 -0.02 -65.35 36.39
C GLY A 731 0.99 -66.31 35.76
N ILE A 732 0.90 -67.62 35.97
CA ILE A 732 1.86 -68.62 35.49
C ILE A 732 1.33 -69.31 34.23
N LEU A 733 2.15 -69.36 33.18
CA LEU A 733 1.78 -69.91 31.87
C LEU A 733 2.38 -71.30 31.63
N SER A 734 3.57 -71.57 32.17
CA SER A 734 4.27 -72.86 32.03
C SER A 734 4.69 -73.42 33.38
N ASP A 735 4.99 -74.72 33.41
CA ASP A 735 5.74 -75.32 34.52
C ASP A 735 7.15 -74.73 34.65
N PHE A 736 7.77 -74.98 35.80
CA PHE A 736 9.17 -74.67 36.02
C PHE A 736 10.06 -75.51 35.10
N SER A 737 10.73 -74.82 34.18
CA SER A 737 11.73 -75.41 33.31
C SER A 737 13.10 -75.25 33.94
N TYR A 738 13.65 -76.35 34.46
CA TYR A 738 15.05 -76.41 34.88
C TYR A 738 15.95 -76.48 33.65
N TRP A 739 16.96 -75.61 33.56
CA TRP A 739 17.88 -75.56 32.41
C TRP A 739 19.20 -76.29 32.67
N GLY A 740 19.52 -76.59 33.92
CA GLY A 740 20.79 -77.21 34.29
C GLY A 740 21.60 -76.36 35.27
N VAL A 741 22.87 -76.74 35.39
CA VAL A 741 23.89 -75.97 36.08
C VAL A 741 24.37 -74.86 35.14
N ASP A 742 24.14 -73.61 35.53
CA ASP A 742 24.49 -72.40 34.76
C ASP A 742 25.97 -72.03 34.93
N GLN A 743 26.49 -72.16 36.16
CA GLN A 743 27.88 -71.86 36.50
C GLN A 743 28.38 -72.79 37.60
N VAL A 744 29.64 -73.20 37.50
CA VAL A 744 30.38 -73.90 38.57
C VAL A 744 31.59 -73.04 38.92
N ASP A 745 31.62 -72.54 40.15
CA ASP A 745 32.73 -71.83 40.75
C ASP A 745 33.33 -72.73 41.86
N GLY A 746 34.63 -72.59 42.17
CA GLY A 746 35.34 -73.51 43.08
C GLY A 746 34.71 -73.65 44.48
N ALA A 747 33.80 -72.75 44.85
CA ALA A 747 33.00 -72.81 46.08
C ALA A 747 31.48 -73.01 45.86
N THR A 748 30.96 -72.88 44.64
CA THR A 748 29.50 -72.84 44.39
C THR A 748 29.07 -73.53 43.09
N VAL A 749 27.89 -74.14 43.10
CA VAL A 749 27.23 -74.67 41.89
C VAL A 749 25.92 -73.89 41.71
N THR A 750 25.80 -73.13 40.62
CA THR A 750 24.62 -72.30 40.33
C THR A 750 23.63 -73.06 39.46
N LEU A 751 22.44 -73.29 39.99
CA LEU A 751 21.31 -73.90 39.30
C LEU A 751 20.45 -72.80 38.69
N ALA A 752 20.11 -72.96 37.41
CA ALA A 752 19.23 -72.03 36.71
C ALA A 752 17.99 -72.71 36.15
N GLY A 753 16.91 -71.95 36.14
CA GLY A 753 15.68 -72.31 35.47
C GLY A 753 14.79 -71.10 35.29
N GLN A 754 13.61 -71.34 34.73
CA GLN A 754 12.66 -70.29 34.42
C GLN A 754 11.22 -70.78 34.54
N ILE A 755 10.33 -69.86 34.90
CA ILE A 755 8.88 -70.00 34.78
C ILE A 755 8.38 -68.97 33.77
N GLN A 756 7.69 -69.42 32.72
CA GLN A 756 6.96 -68.52 31.85
C GLN A 756 5.69 -68.06 32.56
N CYS A 757 5.46 -66.77 32.56
CA CYS A 757 4.39 -66.10 33.26
C CYS A 757 3.84 -64.96 32.40
N LYS A 758 2.72 -64.38 32.82
CA LYS A 758 2.27 -63.10 32.27
C LYS A 758 3.31 -62.03 32.60
N ASP A 759 3.48 -61.10 31.68
CA ASP A 759 4.41 -59.97 31.80
C ASP A 759 4.33 -59.24 33.16
N SER A 760 3.12 -58.93 33.62
CA SER A 760 2.84 -58.28 34.90
C SER A 760 3.15 -59.13 36.13
N ALA A 761 3.12 -60.46 36.00
CA ALA A 761 3.29 -61.39 37.12
C ALA A 761 4.77 -61.75 37.37
N ARG A 762 5.67 -61.49 36.41
CA ARG A 762 7.04 -62.05 36.42
C ARG A 762 7.81 -61.79 37.70
N TRP A 763 7.78 -60.56 38.20
CA TRP A 763 8.54 -60.19 39.41
C TRP A 763 7.86 -60.70 40.67
N GLY A 764 6.52 -60.78 40.69
CA GLY A 764 5.77 -61.38 41.79
C GLY A 764 6.09 -62.85 41.95
N VAL A 765 5.99 -63.60 40.85
CA VAL A 765 6.31 -65.04 40.77
C VAL A 765 7.77 -65.28 41.11
N GLN A 766 8.70 -64.51 40.54
CA GLN A 766 10.14 -64.66 40.82
C GLN A 766 10.46 -64.43 42.30
N ARG A 767 9.89 -63.38 42.92
CA ARG A 767 10.13 -63.08 44.34
C ARG A 767 9.57 -64.16 45.25
N GLU A 768 8.36 -64.65 44.97
CA GLU A 768 7.76 -65.72 45.77
C GLU A 768 8.51 -67.05 45.59
N PHE A 769 8.93 -67.37 44.37
CA PHE A 769 9.76 -68.54 44.10
C PHE A 769 11.07 -68.46 44.91
N ASN A 770 11.77 -67.32 44.86
CA ASN A 770 13.00 -67.09 45.64
C ASN A 770 12.76 -67.19 47.16
N ARG A 771 11.61 -66.71 47.65
CA ARG A 771 11.22 -66.86 49.06
C ARG A 771 11.05 -68.34 49.43
N ARG A 772 10.36 -69.13 48.59
CA ARG A 772 10.17 -70.57 48.82
C ARG A 772 11.47 -71.35 48.76
N ILE A 773 12.39 -70.99 47.87
CA ILE A 773 13.77 -71.53 47.86
C ILE A 773 14.41 -71.32 49.24
N ALA A 774 14.41 -70.09 49.75
CA ALA A 774 15.08 -69.76 51.02
C ALA A 774 14.51 -70.55 52.22
N VAL A 775 13.21 -70.86 52.21
CA VAL A 775 12.55 -71.64 53.28
C VAL A 775 12.83 -73.13 53.12
N LEU A 776 12.51 -73.72 51.97
CA LEU A 776 12.55 -75.16 51.75
C LEU A 776 13.97 -75.71 51.67
N PHE A 777 14.93 -74.94 51.14
CA PHE A 777 16.33 -75.36 51.12
C PHE A 777 16.86 -75.49 52.55
N ARG A 778 16.47 -74.56 53.44
CA ARG A 778 16.85 -74.61 54.86
C ARG A 778 16.22 -75.80 55.58
N GLU A 779 14.95 -76.09 55.34
CA GLU A 779 14.23 -77.23 55.96
C GLU A 779 14.82 -78.59 55.54
N ARG A 780 15.31 -78.70 54.29
CA ARG A 780 15.87 -79.93 53.73
C ARG A 780 17.38 -80.06 53.89
N GLY A 781 18.02 -79.14 54.61
CA GLY A 781 19.47 -79.14 54.81
C GLY A 781 20.30 -78.86 53.56
N ILE A 782 19.67 -78.34 52.49
CA ILE A 782 20.36 -77.89 51.27
C ILE A 782 21.05 -76.57 51.59
N ARG A 783 22.38 -76.57 51.52
CA ARG A 783 23.19 -75.40 51.88
C ARG A 783 23.29 -74.47 50.69
N ILE A 784 22.58 -73.35 50.75
CA ILE A 784 22.82 -72.22 49.86
C ILE A 784 24.29 -71.79 50.03
N ALA A 785 24.96 -71.55 48.90
CA ALA A 785 26.35 -71.16 48.87
C ALA A 785 26.60 -69.93 49.76
N ASN A 786 27.43 -70.12 50.79
CA ASN A 786 28.04 -69.04 51.54
C ASN A 786 29.52 -69.03 51.15
N PRO A 787 30.04 -67.99 50.48
CA PRO A 787 31.42 -67.97 50.00
C PRO A 787 32.37 -68.16 51.19
N GLN A 788 33.02 -69.32 51.26
CA GLN A 788 34.00 -69.63 52.29
C GLN A 788 35.39 -69.25 51.80
N ARG A 789 36.13 -68.51 52.61
CA ARG A 789 37.52 -68.14 52.34
C ARG A 789 38.42 -68.96 53.25
N SER A 790 39.21 -69.87 52.68
CA SER A 790 40.34 -70.48 53.39
C SER A 790 41.49 -69.46 53.43
N VAL A 791 41.86 -69.01 54.62
CA VAL A 791 43.05 -68.16 54.82
C VAL A 791 44.15 -69.03 55.38
N VAL A 792 45.25 -69.18 54.64
CA VAL A 792 46.47 -69.78 55.15
C VAL A 792 47.19 -68.70 55.96
N ALA A 793 47.20 -68.83 57.29
CA ALA A 793 48.02 -67.98 58.14
C ALA A 793 49.46 -68.50 58.10
N TYR A 794 50.36 -67.76 57.46
CA TYR A 794 51.79 -68.03 57.58
C TYR A 794 52.26 -67.50 58.93
N ASP A 795 52.71 -68.41 59.80
CA ASP A 795 53.37 -68.03 61.03
C ASP A 795 54.78 -67.52 60.68
N ALA A 796 55.04 -66.24 60.90
CA ALA A 796 56.34 -65.61 60.61
C ALA A 796 57.47 -66.09 61.55
N GLY A 797 57.18 -67.01 62.48
CA GLY A 797 58.14 -67.57 63.44
C GLY A 797 58.78 -68.91 63.09
N ALA A 798 58.40 -69.59 61.99
CA ALA A 798 58.88 -70.95 61.68
C ALA A 798 59.98 -71.03 60.60
N GLN A 799 60.80 -69.99 60.47
CA GLN A 799 62.09 -70.09 59.77
C GLN A 799 63.22 -69.78 60.76
N HIS A 800 63.67 -70.78 61.51
CA HIS A 800 65.02 -70.88 62.07
C HIS A 800 65.25 -72.36 62.43
N GLY A 801 66.03 -73.08 61.63
CA GLY A 801 66.38 -74.47 61.95
C GLY A 801 67.05 -75.29 60.85
N GLY A 802 68.21 -74.85 60.36
CA GLY A 802 69.30 -75.75 59.96
C GLY A 802 69.37 -76.19 58.48
N ALA A 803 70.30 -75.60 57.73
CA ALA A 803 71.53 -76.30 57.28
C ALA A 803 72.38 -75.36 56.42
N GLU A 804 73.63 -75.18 56.85
CA GLU A 804 74.70 -74.43 56.22
C GLU A 804 75.21 -75.08 54.91
N GLY A 805 75.75 -74.24 54.02
CA GLY A 805 77.01 -74.54 53.32
C GLY A 805 76.93 -74.94 51.85
N ALA A 806 77.21 -73.99 50.95
CA ALA A 806 78.24 -74.12 49.90
C ALA A 806 78.38 -72.80 49.09
N GLU A 807 79.63 -72.45 48.81
CA GLU A 807 80.16 -71.20 48.25
C GLU A 807 79.75 -70.90 46.78
N GLY A 808 79.94 -69.63 46.35
CA GLY A 808 79.57 -69.04 45.04
C GLY A 808 80.40 -69.49 43.81
N PRO A 809 80.53 -68.70 42.70
CA PRO A 809 80.21 -67.27 42.52
C PRO A 809 79.48 -66.87 41.20
N ASP A 810 79.21 -65.56 41.09
CA ASP A 810 78.97 -64.70 39.91
C ASP A 810 77.81 -64.97 38.91
N THR A 811 76.85 -64.04 38.84
CA THR A 811 76.73 -63.10 37.69
C THR A 811 75.63 -62.05 37.90
N ALA A 812 75.88 -60.87 37.34
CA ALA A 812 75.18 -59.61 37.52
C ALA A 812 73.79 -59.51 36.84
N ALA A 813 72.86 -58.73 37.42
CA ALA A 813 71.99 -57.77 36.72
C ALA A 813 71.15 -56.92 37.71
N ALA A 814 71.04 -55.63 37.41
CA ALA A 814 70.50 -54.53 38.22
C ALA A 814 68.95 -54.44 38.27
N PRO A 815 68.34 -53.57 39.11
CA PRO A 815 66.93 -53.64 39.50
C PRO A 815 65.98 -52.86 38.57
N SER A 816 64.75 -53.38 38.39
CA SER A 816 63.67 -52.71 37.64
C SER A 816 62.79 -51.86 38.56
N ALA A 817 62.51 -50.66 38.08
CA ALA A 817 61.96 -49.53 38.79
C ALA A 817 60.43 -49.59 39.02
N ALA A 818 60.03 -48.93 40.09
CA ALA A 818 58.65 -48.60 40.43
C ALA A 818 57.97 -47.76 39.32
N VAL A 819 56.73 -48.14 38.96
CA VAL A 819 55.82 -47.31 38.15
C VAL A 819 54.67 -46.87 39.03
N ASN A 820 54.66 -45.57 39.34
CA ASN A 820 53.53 -44.87 39.96
C ASN A 820 52.36 -44.72 38.95
N PRO A 821 51.09 -44.70 39.43
CA PRO A 821 49.92 -44.45 38.59
C PRO A 821 49.78 -42.96 38.20
N PRO A 822 49.15 -42.61 37.06
CA PRO A 822 48.94 -41.22 36.63
C PRO A 822 47.81 -40.52 37.43
N PRO A 823 47.86 -39.17 37.55
CA PRO A 823 46.95 -38.41 38.42
C PRO A 823 45.57 -38.16 37.81
N ARG A 824 44.55 -38.10 38.69
CA ARG A 824 43.18 -37.67 38.37
C ARG A 824 43.15 -36.16 38.06
N PRO A 825 42.40 -35.70 37.04
CA PRO A 825 42.06 -34.29 36.90
C PRO A 825 40.97 -33.87 37.90
N ALA A 826 41.14 -32.68 38.48
CA ALA A 826 40.25 -32.01 39.42
C ALA A 826 38.96 -31.50 38.75
N PRO A 827 37.88 -31.25 39.51
CA PRO A 827 36.55 -30.95 38.99
C PRO A 827 36.42 -29.50 38.49
N GLN A 828 35.64 -29.32 37.42
CA GLN A 828 34.90 -28.10 37.10
C GLN A 828 33.41 -28.40 37.18
#